data_AF-A0A3M1HLS9-F1
#
_entry.id   AF-A0A3M1HLS9-F1
#
_cell.length_a   1.000
_cell.length_b   1.000
_cell.length_c   1.000
_cell.angle_alpha   90.00
_cell.angle_beta   90.00
_cell.angle_gamma   90.00
#
_symmetry.space_group_name_H-M   'P 1'
#
loop_
_entity.id
_entity.type
_entity.pdbx_description
1 polymer ?
#
loop_
_entity_poly.entity_id
_entity_poly.type
_entity_poly.pdbx_seq_one_letter_code
_entity_poly.pdbx_strand_id
1 'polypeptide(L)'
;GFTLTHDEPFPPGDEYQARVTLNGVPAATYTFSVVGPAVTMESRLLHATTARGATDDYEPIEPTDSFAPDEEVYLVGSADLAKGSTLEAHWYIGGEEDETGARSLTAEEDYTDAGFYFSFLPEGGWPEGEHQVRLVLDNEEVGRYTFSIVAETAAAPEGVATLTGERSVTINALYFATDFGGKAVGGVAPVQVSVRPASRPGELRVGFFEEEVAGTGSMWRAAGWTAVVVASQLLNIDPRDYEFSFSIGGRIDGPSAGAYLTAATVAALLGDSMREDVAMTGTINPDGTIGPVGGIPHKIEGAAEKGLKLVLIPAGSRFEMDQNTGQMVDLVERGSELGVQVEEVSTIYEAYELLTDGSIPRAEVTARTPQLPPRAFDRTRAKAQEWMARYEEARNRLNAVSPEILPYFDTTEADETADAADKAMQQGLAAVAYQRAFMAAAETEVLLLAAEMVERYATGGVDAALDYVQAARTSVSELDAVTRLLRTESPQSAGDYVALFNAYTSLGQAQGLVLLAETSLEQLQQQADQMAEEDILVALAEIATYYALAGDSIQAARDSVDIGFGYGGTPVTHPERIEAMQELLRRAAEANVAYFESTIVDQYARAFQIHPEQMREQFMSFDTEYLLTVAADQGVALMSEQITDPTQRAALVLGSSIANYAQSAGLVAKYYSLQAELDEEGNIVSIPRERALADMLDLADRRAKELISLNGDDIPIMAVLAYEAARVSRQGSAEDQLMALEQYWTAATLAQAQAYIAGQ
;
A
#
# COMPACT_ATOMS: atom_id res chain seq x y z
N GLY A 1 47.34 66.32 -47.63
CA GLY A 1 47.01 66.67 -46.24
C GLY A 1 48.31 66.83 -45.48
N PHE A 2 48.32 67.66 -44.44
CA PHE A 2 49.43 67.71 -43.50
C PHE A 2 49.14 66.68 -42.40
N THR A 3 50.09 65.79 -42.12
CA THR A 3 50.00 64.85 -41.01
C THR A 3 51.01 65.28 -39.96
N LEU A 4 50.53 65.61 -38.76
CA LEU A 4 51.37 65.86 -37.60
C LEU A 4 51.42 64.56 -36.79
N THR A 5 52.63 64.03 -36.60
CA THR A 5 52.88 62.95 -35.64
C THR A 5 53.71 63.57 -34.53
N HIS A 6 53.22 63.53 -33.30
CA HIS A 6 53.97 63.97 -32.14
C HIS A 6 54.77 62.77 -31.60
N ASP A 7 55.96 63.01 -31.05
CA ASP A 7 56.85 61.94 -30.56
C ASP A 7 56.27 61.23 -29.32
N GLU A 8 55.38 61.89 -28.60
CA GLU A 8 54.63 61.35 -27.46
C GLU A 8 53.12 61.49 -27.69
N PRO A 9 52.28 60.51 -27.27
CA PRO A 9 50.83 60.59 -27.42
C PRO A 9 50.26 61.82 -26.70
N PHE A 10 49.23 62.44 -27.28
CA PHE A 10 48.51 63.50 -26.56
C PHE A 10 47.81 62.91 -25.33
N PRO A 11 47.91 63.54 -24.15
CA PRO A 11 47.15 63.09 -22.98
C PRO A 11 45.64 63.37 -23.18
N PRO A 12 44.75 62.59 -22.54
CA PRO A 12 43.31 62.84 -22.64
C PRO A 12 42.92 64.24 -22.17
N GLY A 13 42.00 64.90 -22.89
CA GLY A 13 41.53 66.25 -22.56
C GLY A 13 40.76 66.91 -23.70
N ASP A 14 40.00 67.96 -23.37
CA ASP A 14 38.98 68.55 -24.27
C ASP A 14 39.35 69.89 -24.91
N GLU A 15 40.55 70.41 -24.64
CA GLU A 15 40.91 71.80 -24.97
C GLU A 15 42.05 71.94 -26.01
N TYR A 16 42.30 70.93 -26.84
CA TYR A 16 43.36 71.01 -27.85
C TYR A 16 42.95 71.90 -29.03
N GLN A 17 43.91 72.66 -29.57
CA GLN A 17 43.68 73.53 -30.72
C GLN A 17 44.76 73.38 -31.79
N ALA A 18 44.34 73.29 -33.04
CA ALA A 18 45.20 73.37 -34.22
C ALA A 18 45.00 74.72 -34.92
N ARG A 19 46.06 75.55 -34.96
CA ARG A 19 46.04 76.87 -35.62
C ARG A 19 46.74 76.80 -36.96
N VAL A 20 46.06 77.26 -38.01
CA VAL A 20 46.59 77.32 -39.38
C VAL A 20 46.85 78.77 -39.75
N THR A 21 48.07 79.05 -40.23
CA THR A 21 48.47 80.38 -40.72
C THR A 21 48.90 80.29 -42.19
N LEU A 22 48.57 81.29 -43.00
CA LEU A 22 49.08 81.44 -44.36
C LEU A 22 49.99 82.67 -44.43
N ASN A 23 51.25 82.47 -44.82
CA ASN A 23 52.27 83.52 -44.86
C ASN A 23 52.44 84.28 -43.52
N GLY A 24 52.32 83.56 -42.40
CA GLY A 24 52.46 84.12 -41.04
C GLY A 24 51.22 84.85 -40.51
N VAL A 25 50.15 84.96 -41.31
CA VAL A 25 48.88 85.55 -40.86
C VAL A 25 47.92 84.42 -40.44
N PRO A 26 47.29 84.49 -39.25
CA PRO A 26 46.32 83.48 -38.81
C PRO A 26 45.14 83.37 -39.79
N ALA A 27 44.89 82.15 -40.28
CA ALA A 27 43.83 81.85 -41.24
C ALA A 27 42.64 81.13 -40.59
N ALA A 28 42.88 80.18 -39.67
CA ALA A 28 41.84 79.50 -38.91
C ALA A 28 42.40 78.83 -37.63
N THR A 29 41.52 78.54 -36.66
CA THR A 29 41.81 77.70 -35.50
C THR A 29 40.70 76.67 -35.34
N TYR A 30 41.05 75.41 -35.09
CA TYR A 30 40.12 74.30 -34.87
C TYR A 30 40.38 73.65 -33.51
N THR A 31 39.34 73.33 -32.76
CA THR A 31 39.43 72.67 -31.45
C THR A 31 39.09 71.19 -31.55
N PHE A 32 39.74 70.33 -30.77
CA PHE A 32 39.45 68.89 -30.69
C PHE A 32 39.78 68.32 -29.31
N SER A 33 39.19 67.15 -28.99
CA SER A 33 39.46 66.38 -27.77
C SER A 33 40.27 65.13 -28.05
N VAL A 34 41.02 64.66 -27.06
CA VAL A 34 41.72 63.36 -27.06
C VAL A 34 41.14 62.50 -25.94
N VAL A 35 40.79 61.23 -26.24
CA VAL A 35 40.15 60.30 -25.29
C VAL A 35 41.10 59.11 -25.04
N GLY A 36 41.20 58.64 -23.78
CA GLY A 36 41.99 57.45 -23.42
C GLY A 36 41.30 56.11 -23.76
N PRO A 37 42.02 54.97 -23.72
CA PRO A 37 41.46 53.64 -24.02
C PRO A 37 40.46 53.13 -22.95
N ALA A 38 39.52 52.27 -23.39
CA ALA A 38 38.25 51.94 -22.76
C ALA A 38 38.28 50.83 -21.69
N VAL A 39 37.39 50.99 -20.69
CA VAL A 39 36.76 50.08 -19.69
C VAL A 39 37.23 48.62 -19.60
N THR A 40 37.69 48.20 -18.41
CA THR A 40 37.92 46.82 -17.96
C THR A 40 36.62 46.03 -17.84
N MET A 41 36.56 44.82 -18.40
CA MET A 41 35.46 43.87 -18.21
C MET A 41 35.39 43.41 -16.75
N GLU A 42 34.18 43.26 -16.19
CA GLU A 42 33.96 42.70 -14.85
C GLU A 42 33.63 41.21 -14.94
N SER A 43 34.21 40.41 -14.05
CA SER A 43 33.95 38.97 -13.96
C SER A 43 32.69 38.68 -13.17
N ARG A 44 31.87 37.73 -13.63
CA ARG A 44 30.65 37.30 -12.95
C ARG A 44 30.21 35.90 -13.41
N LEU A 45 29.59 35.16 -12.51
CA LEU A 45 28.88 33.93 -12.84
C LEU A 45 27.57 34.26 -13.56
N LEU A 46 27.26 33.54 -14.64
CA LEU A 46 25.98 33.67 -15.34
C LEU A 46 25.00 32.58 -14.89
N HIS A 47 25.39 31.31 -14.94
CA HIS A 47 24.64 30.19 -14.37
C HIS A 47 25.56 29.01 -14.05
N ALA A 48 25.13 28.12 -13.15
CA ALA A 48 25.71 26.78 -12.99
C ALA A 48 24.67 25.80 -12.42
N THR A 49 24.85 24.51 -12.69
CA THR A 49 24.02 23.42 -12.19
C THR A 49 24.86 22.16 -11.98
N THR A 50 24.43 21.29 -11.08
CA THR A 50 24.98 19.93 -10.99
C THR A 50 24.42 19.05 -12.12
N ALA A 51 25.22 18.09 -12.60
CA ALA A 51 24.90 17.20 -13.72
C ALA A 51 25.73 15.91 -13.67
N ARG A 52 25.33 14.89 -14.43
CA ARG A 52 26.08 13.61 -14.56
C ARG A 52 27.21 13.65 -15.59
N GLY A 53 27.34 14.76 -16.30
CA GLY A 53 28.44 15.01 -17.24
C GLY A 53 28.37 16.40 -17.86
N ALA A 54 29.33 16.69 -18.73
CA ALA A 54 29.37 17.91 -19.54
C ALA A 54 29.72 17.54 -21.00
N THR A 55 29.13 18.26 -21.96
CA THR A 55 29.50 18.14 -23.38
C THR A 55 30.82 18.86 -23.67
N ASP A 56 31.41 18.63 -24.86
CA ASP A 56 32.59 19.37 -25.34
C ASP A 56 32.35 20.89 -25.44
N ASP A 57 31.07 21.31 -25.56
CA ASP A 57 30.64 22.72 -25.60
C ASP A 57 30.21 23.24 -24.21
N TYR A 58 30.51 22.51 -23.13
CA TYR A 58 30.21 22.86 -21.73
C TYR A 58 28.70 22.97 -21.43
N GLU A 59 27.87 22.21 -22.12
CA GLU A 59 26.46 22.03 -21.75
C GLU A 59 26.30 20.85 -20.77
N PRO A 60 25.41 20.94 -19.76
CA PRO A 60 25.21 19.87 -18.80
C PRO A 60 24.52 18.64 -19.43
N ILE A 61 25.08 17.46 -19.21
CA ILE A 61 24.47 16.16 -19.56
C ILE A 61 23.71 15.66 -18.33
N GLU A 62 22.40 15.47 -18.48
CA GLU A 62 21.49 15.06 -17.40
C GLU A 62 21.64 15.93 -16.14
N PRO A 63 21.20 17.21 -16.18
CA PRO A 63 21.20 18.08 -15.00
C PRO A 63 20.38 17.45 -13.87
N THR A 64 20.98 17.29 -12.69
CA THR A 64 20.37 16.64 -11.53
C THR A 64 21.08 17.07 -10.26
N ASP A 65 20.38 16.98 -9.13
CA ASP A 65 20.90 17.15 -7.77
C ASP A 65 20.90 15.82 -7.01
N SER A 66 20.80 14.67 -7.70
CA SER A 66 20.81 13.33 -7.10
C SER A 66 21.73 12.37 -7.86
N PHE A 67 22.62 11.68 -7.14
CA PHE A 67 23.67 10.82 -7.68
C PHE A 67 23.83 9.52 -6.87
N ALA A 68 24.39 8.48 -7.48
CA ALA A 68 24.77 7.26 -6.79
C ALA A 68 26.17 7.40 -6.13
N PRO A 69 26.52 6.55 -5.14
CA PRO A 69 27.79 6.64 -4.41
C PRO A 69 29.05 6.59 -5.29
N ASP A 70 29.01 5.91 -6.42
CA ASP A 70 30.14 5.76 -7.34
C ASP A 70 30.11 6.74 -8.52
N GLU A 71 29.13 7.63 -8.58
CA GLU A 71 29.00 8.61 -9.67
C GLU A 71 29.86 9.85 -9.43
N GLU A 72 30.56 10.26 -10.50
CA GLU A 72 31.27 11.53 -10.52
C GLU A 72 30.27 12.68 -10.69
N VAL A 73 30.33 13.64 -9.80
CA VAL A 73 29.42 14.80 -9.81
C VAL A 73 30.06 15.92 -10.60
N TYR A 74 29.35 16.45 -11.59
CA TYR A 74 29.78 17.59 -12.40
C TYR A 74 29.04 18.85 -11.96
N LEU A 75 29.75 19.97 -11.82
CA LEU A 75 29.20 21.32 -11.74
C LEU A 75 29.49 22.03 -13.07
N VAL A 76 28.46 22.28 -13.86
CA VAL A 76 28.57 22.81 -15.23
C VAL A 76 27.87 24.16 -15.32
N GLY A 77 28.49 25.15 -15.97
CA GLY A 77 27.95 26.51 -16.02
C GLY A 77 28.61 27.41 -17.04
N SER A 78 28.23 28.69 -17.05
CA SER A 78 28.90 29.73 -17.82
C SER A 78 29.18 31.00 -17.00
N ALA A 79 30.22 31.74 -17.37
CA ALA A 79 30.67 32.95 -16.69
C ALA A 79 31.28 33.98 -17.66
N ASP A 80 31.16 35.26 -17.33
CA ASP A 80 32.02 36.31 -17.89
C ASP A 80 33.30 36.35 -17.03
N LEU A 81 34.49 36.22 -17.62
CA LEU A 81 35.77 36.14 -16.91
C LEU A 81 36.79 37.12 -17.50
N ALA A 82 37.12 38.17 -16.75
CA ALA A 82 38.20 39.09 -17.09
C ALA A 82 39.56 38.42 -16.97
N LYS A 83 40.53 38.87 -17.77
CA LYS A 83 41.88 38.36 -17.77
C LYS A 83 42.49 38.37 -16.35
N GLY A 84 42.90 37.20 -15.88
CA GLY A 84 43.49 36.98 -14.56
C GLY A 84 42.50 36.57 -13.48
N SER A 85 41.20 36.52 -13.78
CA SER A 85 40.19 36.08 -12.82
C SER A 85 40.28 34.58 -12.58
N THR A 86 40.01 34.15 -11.35
CA THR A 86 40.11 32.74 -10.94
C THR A 86 38.77 32.23 -10.44
N LEU A 87 38.34 31.09 -10.97
CA LEU A 87 37.11 30.38 -10.60
C LEU A 87 37.48 29.05 -9.94
N GLU A 88 36.97 28.81 -8.73
CA GLU A 88 37.34 27.66 -7.89
C GLU A 88 36.10 26.91 -7.41
N ALA A 89 36.14 25.58 -7.45
CA ALA A 89 35.11 24.70 -6.90
C ALA A 89 35.64 23.94 -5.68
N HIS A 90 34.93 24.05 -4.57
CA HIS A 90 35.24 23.42 -3.29
C HIS A 90 34.10 22.46 -2.90
N TRP A 91 34.43 21.19 -2.70
CA TRP A 91 33.44 20.13 -2.43
C TRP A 91 33.35 19.82 -0.95
N TYR A 92 32.14 19.58 -0.46
CA TYR A 92 31.82 19.36 0.95
C TYR A 92 31.13 18.00 1.12
N ILE A 93 31.74 17.12 1.92
CA ILE A 93 31.24 15.80 2.26
C ILE A 93 30.66 15.85 3.69
N GLY A 94 29.34 15.68 3.86
CA GLY A 94 28.71 15.72 5.19
C GLY A 94 28.90 17.05 5.93
N GLY A 95 29.11 18.15 5.20
CA GLY A 95 29.38 19.48 5.74
C GLY A 95 30.86 19.82 5.99
N GLU A 96 31.79 18.88 5.80
CA GLU A 96 33.23 19.13 5.89
C GLU A 96 33.84 19.28 4.49
N GLU A 97 34.75 20.25 4.30
CA GLU A 97 35.41 20.47 3.00
C GLU A 97 36.43 19.34 2.73
N ASP A 98 36.32 18.71 1.55
CA ASP A 98 37.31 17.75 1.09
C ASP A 98 38.36 18.47 0.23
N GLU A 99 39.56 18.65 0.79
CA GLU A 99 40.68 19.34 0.14
C GLU A 99 41.13 18.63 -1.17
N THR A 100 40.85 17.33 -1.33
CA THR A 100 41.22 16.58 -2.55
C THR A 100 40.30 16.90 -3.74
N GLY A 101 39.10 17.41 -3.47
CA GLY A 101 38.13 17.81 -4.48
C GLY A 101 38.35 19.19 -5.07
N ALA A 102 39.18 20.03 -4.45
CA ALA A 102 39.38 21.41 -4.91
C ALA A 102 39.90 21.46 -6.36
N ARG A 103 39.24 22.25 -7.21
CA ARG A 103 39.62 22.51 -8.60
C ARG A 103 39.55 24.01 -8.88
N SER A 104 40.43 24.50 -9.76
CA SER A 104 40.52 25.93 -10.08
C SER A 104 40.86 26.13 -11.55
N LEU A 105 40.30 27.17 -12.16
CA LEU A 105 40.66 27.69 -13.48
C LEU A 105 40.97 29.19 -13.39
N THR A 106 41.97 29.65 -14.14
CA THR A 106 42.33 31.06 -14.27
C THR A 106 42.21 31.52 -15.72
N ALA A 107 41.51 32.63 -15.96
CA ALA A 107 41.32 33.19 -17.29
C ALA A 107 42.61 33.84 -17.84
N GLU A 108 43.06 33.43 -19.03
CA GLU A 108 44.28 33.99 -19.66
C GLU A 108 44.03 35.28 -20.47
N GLU A 109 42.76 35.52 -20.83
CA GLU A 109 42.24 36.69 -21.55
C GLU A 109 40.80 36.99 -21.09
N ASP A 110 40.18 38.02 -21.67
CA ASP A 110 38.80 38.37 -21.40
C ASP A 110 37.86 37.41 -22.15
N TYR A 111 37.07 36.62 -21.42
CA TYR A 111 36.02 35.76 -21.96
C TYR A 111 34.63 36.24 -21.58
N THR A 112 33.71 36.27 -22.54
CA THR A 112 32.28 36.53 -22.32
C THR A 112 31.49 35.26 -22.55
N ASP A 113 30.58 34.93 -21.64
CA ASP A 113 29.75 33.70 -21.69
C ASP A 113 30.58 32.42 -21.91
N ALA A 114 31.69 32.30 -21.18
CA ALA A 114 32.55 31.12 -21.23
C ALA A 114 31.94 29.98 -20.45
N GLY A 115 31.73 28.85 -21.12
CA GLY A 115 31.37 27.59 -20.47
C GLY A 115 32.51 27.04 -19.61
N PHE A 116 32.16 26.41 -18.49
CA PHE A 116 33.09 25.72 -17.61
C PHE A 116 32.43 24.47 -17.01
N TYR A 117 33.25 23.51 -16.59
CA TYR A 117 32.81 22.47 -15.66
C TYR A 117 33.90 22.12 -14.65
N PHE A 118 33.47 21.65 -13.48
CA PHE A 118 34.29 20.98 -12.48
C PHE A 118 33.69 19.63 -12.18
N SER A 119 34.49 18.59 -11.99
CA SER A 119 34.01 17.27 -11.61
C SER A 119 34.78 16.71 -10.41
N PHE A 120 34.09 15.91 -9.60
CA PHE A 120 34.71 15.26 -8.45
C PHE A 120 34.02 13.95 -8.07
N LEU A 121 34.84 12.96 -7.72
CA LEU A 121 34.48 11.68 -7.12
C LEU A 121 35.48 11.39 -5.99
N PRO A 122 35.06 11.33 -4.71
CA PRO A 122 35.93 11.00 -3.58
C PRO A 122 36.53 9.60 -3.67
N GLU A 123 37.70 9.40 -3.08
CA GLU A 123 38.32 8.07 -3.00
C GLU A 123 37.48 7.16 -2.09
N GLY A 124 36.86 6.12 -2.66
CA GLY A 124 35.92 5.25 -1.97
C GLY A 124 34.44 5.54 -2.24
N GLY A 125 34.15 6.54 -3.09
CA GLY A 125 32.80 6.96 -3.43
C GLY A 125 32.25 7.99 -2.45
N TRP A 126 31.13 8.59 -2.81
CA TRP A 126 30.39 9.48 -1.95
C TRP A 126 29.66 8.71 -0.85
N PRO A 127 29.72 9.15 0.42
CA PRO A 127 28.82 8.64 1.44
C PRO A 127 27.37 9.07 1.14
N GLU A 128 26.40 8.30 1.63
CA GLU A 128 24.98 8.63 1.46
C GLU A 128 24.59 9.89 2.25
N GLY A 129 23.68 10.69 1.69
CA GLY A 129 23.17 11.91 2.31
C GLY A 129 23.41 13.18 1.48
N GLU A 130 23.27 14.35 2.12
CA GLU A 130 23.41 15.64 1.45
C GLU A 130 24.87 16.12 1.42
N HIS A 131 25.26 16.64 0.26
CA HIS A 131 26.59 17.14 -0.08
C HIS A 131 26.50 18.48 -0.78
N GLN A 132 27.61 19.23 -0.84
CA GLN A 132 27.60 20.56 -1.45
C GLN A 132 28.86 20.82 -2.28
N VAL A 133 28.72 21.65 -3.30
CA VAL A 133 29.84 22.30 -3.98
C VAL A 133 29.69 23.82 -3.88
N ARG A 134 30.73 24.48 -3.40
CA ARG A 134 30.85 25.95 -3.33
C ARG A 134 31.70 26.43 -4.50
N LEU A 135 31.18 27.40 -5.25
CA LEU A 135 31.87 28.06 -6.35
C LEU A 135 32.34 29.46 -5.92
N VAL A 136 33.62 29.75 -6.12
CA VAL A 136 34.28 31.00 -5.70
C VAL A 136 34.92 31.67 -6.91
N LEU A 137 34.60 32.95 -7.16
CA LEU A 137 35.21 33.77 -8.21
C LEU A 137 35.98 34.91 -7.55
N ASP A 138 37.28 35.02 -7.83
CA ASP A 138 38.16 36.07 -7.31
C ASP A 138 38.13 36.25 -5.77
N ASN A 139 38.03 35.13 -5.05
CA ASN A 139 37.87 35.02 -3.59
C ASN A 139 36.49 35.41 -3.03
N GLU A 140 35.47 35.55 -3.88
CA GLU A 140 34.07 35.76 -3.47
C GLU A 140 33.21 34.54 -3.82
N GLU A 141 32.40 34.06 -2.86
CA GLU A 141 31.45 32.97 -3.11
C GLU A 141 30.35 33.46 -4.06
N VAL A 142 30.27 32.86 -5.26
CA VAL A 142 29.30 33.21 -6.30
C VAL A 142 28.17 32.20 -6.44
N GLY A 143 28.32 31.01 -5.83
CA GLY A 143 27.27 29.99 -5.83
C GLY A 143 27.55 28.84 -4.88
N ARG A 144 26.47 28.20 -4.42
CA ARG A 144 26.51 26.98 -3.62
C ARG A 144 25.40 26.06 -4.06
N TYR A 145 25.76 24.82 -4.38
CA TYR A 145 24.85 23.85 -4.99
C TYR A 145 24.84 22.60 -4.12
N THR A 146 23.65 22.25 -3.62
CA THR A 146 23.42 21.05 -2.83
C THR A 146 23.05 19.90 -3.76
N PHE A 147 23.55 18.70 -3.48
CA PHE A 147 23.14 17.47 -4.14
C PHE A 147 23.09 16.33 -3.13
N SER A 148 22.28 15.32 -3.41
CA SER A 148 22.07 14.15 -2.56
C SER A 148 22.73 12.93 -3.18
N ILE A 149 23.35 12.13 -2.33
CA ILE A 149 23.84 10.80 -2.69
C ILE A 149 22.83 9.82 -2.17
N VAL A 150 22.14 9.17 -3.09
CA VAL A 150 21.12 8.18 -2.80
C VAL A 150 21.77 6.83 -3.08
N ALA A 151 21.80 5.95 -2.09
CA ALA A 151 22.22 4.57 -2.33
C ALA A 151 21.35 4.00 -3.46
N GLU A 152 21.97 3.25 -4.38
CA GLU A 152 21.26 2.53 -5.43
C GLU A 152 20.07 1.82 -4.76
N THR A 153 18.84 2.21 -5.12
CA THR A 153 17.67 1.43 -4.74
C THR A 153 17.98 0.01 -5.18
N ALA A 154 17.90 -0.96 -4.25
CA ALA A 154 18.14 -2.36 -4.52
C ALA A 154 17.70 -2.67 -5.96
N ALA A 155 18.67 -2.91 -6.84
CA ALA A 155 18.41 -3.05 -8.26
C ALA A 155 17.22 -4.00 -8.42
N ALA A 156 16.19 -3.55 -9.16
CA ALA A 156 15.04 -4.40 -9.43
C ALA A 156 15.58 -5.78 -9.86
N PRO A 157 15.02 -6.90 -9.34
CA PRO A 157 15.60 -8.22 -9.54
C PRO A 157 15.95 -8.44 -11.02
N GLU A 158 17.11 -9.06 -11.27
CA GLU A 158 17.59 -9.35 -12.64
C GLU A 158 16.42 -9.81 -13.53
N GLY A 159 16.04 -8.97 -14.51
CA GLY A 159 14.92 -9.26 -15.43
C GLY A 159 13.82 -8.20 -15.49
N VAL A 160 13.65 -7.36 -14.45
CA VAL A 160 12.75 -6.20 -14.53
C VAL A 160 13.50 -5.05 -15.21
N ALA A 161 13.55 -5.07 -16.54
CA ALA A 161 14.16 -3.98 -17.29
C ALA A 161 13.42 -2.66 -17.02
N THR A 162 14.14 -1.57 -16.76
CA THR A 162 13.59 -0.21 -16.80
C THR A 162 12.88 -0.02 -18.14
N LEU A 163 11.55 0.06 -18.11
CA LEU A 163 10.77 0.16 -19.34
C LEU A 163 11.18 1.44 -20.07
N THR A 164 11.52 1.34 -21.35
CA THR A 164 11.83 2.51 -22.20
C THR A 164 10.64 2.93 -23.05
N GLY A 165 9.52 2.20 -22.95
CA GLY A 165 8.31 2.39 -23.75
C GLY A 165 7.18 1.47 -23.30
N GLU A 166 6.02 1.58 -23.95
CA GLU A 166 4.87 0.72 -23.67
C GLU A 166 5.11 -0.71 -24.13
N ARG A 167 4.75 -1.67 -23.27
CA ARG A 167 4.62 -3.09 -23.60
C ARG A 167 3.16 -3.50 -23.41
N SER A 168 2.67 -4.34 -24.29
CA SER A 168 1.29 -4.85 -24.23
C SER A 168 1.27 -6.34 -24.46
N VAL A 169 0.43 -7.03 -23.69
CA VAL A 169 0.10 -8.45 -23.90
C VAL A 169 -1.40 -8.60 -24.09
N THR A 170 -1.81 -9.58 -24.88
CA THR A 170 -3.22 -9.91 -25.09
C THR A 170 -3.50 -11.28 -24.50
N ILE A 171 -4.55 -11.38 -23.69
CA ILE A 171 -5.02 -12.63 -23.09
C ILE A 171 -6.44 -12.97 -23.53
N ASN A 172 -6.75 -14.25 -23.54
CA ASN A 172 -8.07 -14.79 -23.91
C ASN A 172 -8.92 -15.04 -22.65
N ALA A 173 -9.49 -13.99 -22.06
CA ALA A 173 -10.24 -14.09 -20.81
C ALA A 173 -11.55 -14.88 -21.00
N LEU A 174 -11.78 -15.86 -20.12
CA LEU A 174 -12.98 -16.69 -20.14
C LEU A 174 -14.11 -16.01 -19.38
N TYR A 175 -15.31 -15.95 -19.95
CA TYR A 175 -16.49 -15.42 -19.28
C TYR A 175 -17.64 -16.43 -19.25
N PHE A 176 -18.52 -16.21 -18.29
CA PHE A 176 -19.77 -16.93 -18.11
C PHE A 176 -20.92 -15.91 -18.06
N ALA A 177 -22.03 -16.20 -18.73
CA ALA A 177 -23.20 -15.34 -18.77
C ALA A 177 -24.48 -16.16 -18.91
N THR A 178 -25.62 -15.50 -18.73
CA THR A 178 -26.94 -16.07 -19.02
C THR A 178 -27.49 -15.45 -20.29
N ASP A 179 -27.89 -16.26 -21.26
CA ASP A 179 -28.50 -15.79 -22.49
C ASP A 179 -29.95 -15.30 -22.28
N PHE A 180 -30.57 -14.74 -23.33
CA PHE A 180 -31.96 -14.25 -23.27
C PHE A 180 -33.00 -15.32 -22.95
N GLY A 181 -32.66 -16.60 -23.12
CA GLY A 181 -33.50 -17.75 -22.78
C GLY A 181 -33.32 -18.22 -21.34
N GLY A 182 -32.46 -17.59 -20.54
CA GLY A 182 -32.14 -18.03 -19.19
C GLY A 182 -31.09 -19.15 -19.16
N LYS A 183 -30.46 -19.48 -20.30
CA LYS A 183 -29.47 -20.55 -20.40
C LYS A 183 -28.08 -20.02 -20.07
N ALA A 184 -27.37 -20.77 -19.25
CA ALA A 184 -25.98 -20.57 -18.92
C ALA A 184 -25.11 -20.81 -20.18
N VAL A 185 -24.30 -19.83 -20.56
CA VAL A 185 -23.41 -19.84 -21.73
C VAL A 185 -22.03 -19.30 -21.36
N GLY A 186 -20.98 -19.74 -22.05
CA GLY A 186 -19.63 -19.22 -21.87
C GLY A 186 -19.03 -18.71 -23.17
N GLY A 187 -17.91 -18.02 -23.04
CA GLY A 187 -17.17 -17.49 -24.18
C GLY A 187 -15.80 -16.97 -23.81
N VAL A 188 -15.14 -16.37 -24.79
CA VAL A 188 -13.79 -15.80 -24.66
C VAL A 188 -13.82 -14.36 -25.14
N ALA A 189 -13.21 -13.47 -24.36
CA ALA A 189 -13.03 -12.07 -24.69
C ALA A 189 -11.53 -11.71 -24.64
N PRO A 190 -10.98 -11.12 -25.71
CA PRO A 190 -9.60 -10.63 -25.67
C PRO A 190 -9.51 -9.46 -24.71
N VAL A 191 -8.51 -9.51 -23.82
CA VAL A 191 -8.14 -8.40 -22.94
C VAL A 191 -6.72 -8.01 -23.27
N GLN A 192 -6.50 -6.73 -23.54
CA GLN A 192 -5.17 -6.16 -23.68
C GLN A 192 -4.75 -5.56 -22.34
N VAL A 193 -3.59 -5.98 -21.86
CA VAL A 193 -2.93 -5.41 -20.67
C VAL A 193 -1.68 -4.69 -21.14
N SER A 194 -1.54 -3.41 -20.83
CA SER A 194 -0.36 -2.63 -21.18
C SER A 194 0.30 -2.03 -19.95
N VAL A 195 1.62 -1.94 -19.99
CA VAL A 195 2.45 -1.27 -18.98
C VAL A 195 3.41 -0.35 -19.70
N ARG A 196 3.53 0.89 -19.21
CA ARG A 196 4.44 1.90 -19.75
C ARG A 196 5.11 2.66 -18.61
N PRO A 197 6.23 3.36 -18.85
CA PRO A 197 6.84 4.22 -17.85
C PRO A 197 5.86 5.29 -17.37
N ALA A 198 5.92 5.61 -16.07
CA ALA A 198 5.12 6.67 -15.47
C ALA A 198 5.32 8.00 -16.20
N SER A 199 4.23 8.61 -16.67
CA SER A 199 4.31 10.01 -17.16
C SER A 199 4.40 11.02 -16.02
N ARG A 200 4.10 10.59 -14.79
CA ARG A 200 4.21 11.35 -13.54
C ARG A 200 4.76 10.41 -12.47
N PRO A 201 6.09 10.33 -12.30
CA PRO A 201 6.71 9.50 -11.28
C PRO A 201 6.14 9.82 -9.89
N GLY A 202 5.88 8.78 -9.09
CA GLY A 202 5.29 8.91 -7.74
C GLY A 202 3.76 8.93 -7.71
N GLU A 203 3.06 8.92 -8.84
CA GLU A 203 1.59 8.75 -8.91
C GLU A 203 1.21 7.37 -9.45
N LEU A 204 0.54 6.53 -8.64
CA LEU A 204 0.00 5.26 -9.13
C LEU A 204 -1.18 5.50 -10.09
N ARG A 205 -1.07 4.97 -11.31
CA ARG A 205 -2.08 5.17 -12.37
C ARG A 205 -2.47 3.86 -13.03
N VAL A 206 -3.76 3.52 -12.93
CA VAL A 206 -4.38 2.36 -13.57
C VAL A 206 -5.56 2.82 -14.42
N GLY A 207 -5.49 2.58 -15.74
CA GLY A 207 -6.52 2.92 -16.71
C GLY A 207 -7.38 1.72 -17.09
N PHE A 208 -8.69 1.92 -17.17
CA PHE A 208 -9.63 0.92 -17.67
C PHE A 208 -10.31 1.46 -18.92
N PHE A 209 -10.23 0.70 -20.02
CA PHE A 209 -10.75 1.07 -21.32
C PHE A 209 -11.81 0.06 -21.76
N GLU A 210 -13.00 0.55 -22.09
CA GLU A 210 -14.14 -0.25 -22.51
C GLU A 210 -14.60 0.14 -23.92
N GLU A 211 -15.00 -0.84 -24.73
CA GLU A 211 -15.56 -0.61 -26.06
C GLU A 211 -17.07 -0.32 -26.03
N GLU A 212 -17.77 -0.82 -25.00
CA GLU A 212 -19.21 -0.67 -24.80
C GLU A 212 -19.48 0.26 -23.63
N VAL A 213 -20.53 1.09 -23.72
CA VAL A 213 -20.91 2.01 -22.63
C VAL A 213 -21.32 1.22 -21.39
N ALA A 214 -20.61 1.43 -20.28
CA ALA A 214 -20.71 0.63 -19.06
C ALA A 214 -20.52 -0.87 -19.37
N GLY A 215 -19.53 -1.14 -20.22
CA GLY A 215 -19.12 -2.48 -20.62
C GLY A 215 -18.36 -3.20 -19.52
N THR A 216 -17.70 -2.46 -18.62
CA THR A 216 -16.95 -3.03 -17.50
C THR A 216 -17.55 -2.67 -16.14
N GLY A 217 -17.90 -3.69 -15.35
CA GLY A 217 -18.43 -3.48 -14.01
C GLY A 217 -17.35 -3.26 -12.94
N SER A 218 -17.79 -3.03 -11.70
CA SER A 218 -16.91 -2.76 -10.55
C SER A 218 -16.00 -3.95 -10.25
N MET A 219 -16.48 -5.19 -10.44
CA MET A 219 -15.71 -6.37 -10.10
C MET A 219 -14.50 -6.56 -11.00
N TRP A 220 -14.70 -6.36 -12.30
CA TRP A 220 -13.63 -6.50 -13.26
C TRP A 220 -12.55 -5.42 -13.06
N ARG A 221 -12.96 -4.18 -12.77
CA ARG A 221 -12.03 -3.09 -12.44
C ARG A 221 -11.26 -3.36 -11.16
N ALA A 222 -11.94 -3.90 -10.13
CA ALA A 222 -11.27 -4.29 -8.89
C ALA A 222 -10.21 -5.37 -9.13
N ALA A 223 -10.52 -6.39 -9.94
CA ALA A 223 -9.56 -7.43 -10.29
C ALA A 223 -8.32 -6.89 -11.02
N GLY A 224 -8.45 -5.84 -11.84
CA GLY A 224 -7.30 -5.16 -12.46
C GLY A 224 -6.44 -4.39 -11.45
N TRP A 225 -7.05 -3.72 -10.46
CA TRP A 225 -6.30 -3.11 -9.36
C TRP A 225 -5.52 -4.14 -8.55
N THR A 226 -6.18 -5.24 -8.16
CA THR A 226 -5.54 -6.34 -7.43
C THR A 226 -4.42 -6.96 -8.25
N ALA A 227 -4.58 -7.10 -9.57
CA ALA A 227 -3.54 -7.60 -10.46
C ALA A 227 -2.28 -6.72 -10.44
N VAL A 228 -2.43 -5.38 -10.45
CA VAL A 228 -1.29 -4.45 -10.34
C VAL A 228 -0.59 -4.60 -8.99
N VAL A 229 -1.37 -4.67 -7.90
CA VAL A 229 -0.85 -4.82 -6.53
C VAL A 229 -0.03 -6.09 -6.40
N VAL A 230 -0.64 -7.23 -6.73
CA VAL A 230 0.00 -8.54 -6.62
C VAL A 230 1.19 -8.63 -7.58
N ALA A 231 1.09 -8.16 -8.83
CA ALA A 231 2.23 -8.18 -9.76
C ALA A 231 3.42 -7.36 -9.24
N SER A 232 3.16 -6.18 -8.66
CA SER A 232 4.21 -5.31 -8.13
C SER A 232 4.89 -5.92 -6.90
N GLN A 233 4.08 -6.54 -6.04
CA GLN A 233 4.53 -7.31 -4.89
C GLN A 233 5.37 -8.54 -5.28
N LEU A 234 4.97 -9.28 -6.32
CA LEU A 234 5.69 -10.45 -6.82
C LEU A 234 7.06 -10.08 -7.41
N LEU A 235 7.17 -8.92 -8.05
CA LEU A 235 8.39 -8.46 -8.72
C LEU A 235 9.24 -7.50 -7.87
N ASN A 236 8.78 -7.15 -6.67
CA ASN A 236 9.43 -6.19 -5.77
C ASN A 236 9.71 -4.83 -6.45
N ILE A 237 8.71 -4.27 -7.13
CA ILE A 237 8.81 -2.98 -7.82
C ILE A 237 7.91 -1.93 -7.17
N ASP A 238 8.26 -0.65 -7.34
CA ASP A 238 7.33 0.44 -7.07
C ASP A 238 6.39 0.60 -8.28
N PRO A 239 5.07 0.35 -8.14
CA PRO A 239 4.14 0.50 -9.25
C PRO A 239 3.97 1.97 -9.70
N ARG A 240 4.43 2.94 -8.91
CA ARG A 240 4.38 4.37 -9.26
C ARG A 240 5.43 4.75 -10.32
N ASP A 241 6.35 3.85 -10.63
CA ASP A 241 7.29 3.99 -11.75
C ASP A 241 6.65 3.64 -13.10
N TYR A 242 5.40 3.15 -13.07
CA TYR A 242 4.68 2.65 -14.23
C TYR A 242 3.25 3.20 -14.31
N GLU A 243 2.67 3.14 -15.52
CA GLU A 243 1.22 3.22 -15.71
C GLU A 243 0.72 1.93 -16.31
N PHE A 244 -0.38 1.43 -15.75
CA PHE A 244 -1.03 0.19 -16.14
C PHE A 244 -2.31 0.50 -16.89
N SER A 245 -2.63 -0.28 -17.92
CA SER A 245 -3.95 -0.21 -18.54
C SER A 245 -4.52 -1.58 -18.87
N PHE A 246 -5.84 -1.68 -18.72
CA PHE A 246 -6.63 -2.85 -19.05
C PHE A 246 -7.70 -2.44 -20.06
N SER A 247 -7.69 -3.06 -21.23
CA SER A 247 -8.64 -2.80 -22.31
C SER A 247 -9.39 -4.08 -22.67
N ILE A 248 -10.72 -4.01 -22.71
CA ILE A 248 -11.58 -5.17 -22.97
C ILE A 248 -12.77 -4.79 -23.86
N GLY A 249 -13.10 -5.70 -24.78
CA GLY A 249 -14.30 -5.61 -25.62
C GLY A 249 -15.53 -6.27 -24.99
N GLY A 250 -16.71 -5.71 -25.27
CA GLY A 250 -18.00 -6.26 -24.85
C GLY A 250 -18.48 -5.82 -23.46
N ARG A 251 -19.47 -6.55 -22.92
CA ARG A 251 -20.06 -6.29 -21.59
C ARG A 251 -19.67 -7.42 -20.64
N ILE A 252 -18.68 -7.17 -19.78
CA ILE A 252 -18.08 -8.16 -18.88
C ILE A 252 -18.01 -7.58 -17.48
N ASP A 253 -18.42 -8.40 -16.52
CA ASP A 253 -18.21 -8.14 -15.11
C ASP A 253 -17.94 -9.45 -14.39
N GLY A 254 -17.11 -9.40 -13.36
CA GLY A 254 -16.68 -10.57 -12.58
C GLY A 254 -15.18 -10.58 -12.27
N PRO A 255 -14.78 -11.07 -11.09
CA PRO A 255 -13.39 -11.09 -10.65
C PRO A 255 -12.63 -12.30 -11.22
N SER A 256 -13.31 -13.18 -11.97
CA SER A 256 -12.80 -14.50 -12.36
C SER A 256 -11.64 -14.49 -13.38
N ALA A 257 -11.19 -13.31 -13.80
CA ALA A 257 -10.00 -13.11 -14.60
C ALA A 257 -8.81 -12.59 -13.77
N GLY A 258 -8.96 -12.33 -12.47
CA GLY A 258 -7.95 -11.68 -11.63
C GLY A 258 -6.57 -12.32 -11.71
N ALA A 259 -6.48 -13.65 -11.64
CA ALA A 259 -5.21 -14.36 -11.80
C ALA A 259 -4.64 -14.22 -13.22
N TYR A 260 -5.48 -14.22 -14.26
CA TYR A 260 -5.04 -14.03 -15.65
C TYR A 260 -4.54 -12.60 -15.91
N LEU A 261 -5.24 -11.60 -15.37
CA LEU A 261 -4.82 -10.20 -15.40
C LEU A 261 -3.49 -10.01 -14.66
N THR A 262 -3.28 -10.71 -13.54
CA THR A 262 -2.02 -10.68 -12.79
C THR A 262 -0.89 -11.26 -13.62
N ALA A 263 -1.07 -12.46 -14.19
CA ALA A 263 -0.06 -13.09 -15.05
C ALA A 263 0.28 -12.21 -16.27
N ALA A 264 -0.73 -11.62 -16.90
CA ALA A 264 -0.55 -10.69 -18.01
C ALA A 264 0.22 -9.42 -17.61
N THR A 265 -0.07 -8.88 -16.42
CA THR A 265 0.63 -7.70 -15.89
C THR A 265 2.10 -8.02 -15.62
N VAL A 266 2.39 -9.16 -15.01
CA VAL A 266 3.76 -9.66 -14.79
C VAL A 266 4.47 -9.87 -16.13
N ALA A 267 3.80 -10.48 -17.12
CA ALA A 267 4.39 -10.71 -18.44
C ALA A 267 4.71 -9.39 -19.15
N ALA A 268 3.83 -8.39 -19.08
CA ALA A 268 4.09 -7.07 -19.64
C ALA A 268 5.29 -6.37 -18.96
N LEU A 269 5.42 -6.49 -17.63
CA LEU A 269 6.56 -5.96 -16.87
C LEU A 269 7.88 -6.66 -17.25
N LEU A 270 7.89 -7.99 -17.31
CA LEU A 270 9.07 -8.79 -17.66
C LEU A 270 9.39 -8.76 -19.16
N GLY A 271 8.43 -8.42 -20.00
CA GLY A 271 8.57 -8.47 -21.46
C GLY A 271 8.33 -9.86 -22.05
N ASP A 272 7.66 -10.74 -21.32
CA ASP A 272 7.31 -12.09 -21.75
C ASP A 272 6.08 -12.08 -22.66
N SER A 273 5.98 -13.12 -23.48
CA SER A 273 4.81 -13.35 -24.36
C SER A 273 3.84 -14.34 -23.72
N MET A 274 2.54 -14.04 -23.81
CA MET A 274 1.48 -14.94 -23.38
C MET A 274 1.14 -15.94 -24.49
N ARG A 275 0.92 -17.20 -24.14
CA ARG A 275 0.51 -18.25 -25.07
C ARG A 275 -0.93 -18.04 -25.53
N GLU A 276 -1.13 -17.90 -26.84
CA GLU A 276 -2.46 -17.66 -27.43
C GLU A 276 -3.40 -18.88 -27.34
N ASP A 277 -2.85 -20.08 -27.21
CA ASP A 277 -3.59 -21.35 -27.14
C ASP A 277 -3.99 -21.77 -25.72
N VAL A 278 -3.62 -20.98 -24.71
CA VAL A 278 -3.90 -21.22 -23.30
C VAL A 278 -4.83 -20.14 -22.76
N ALA A 279 -5.82 -20.53 -21.96
CA ALA A 279 -6.59 -19.60 -21.15
C ALA A 279 -6.65 -20.07 -19.71
N MET A 280 -7.06 -19.17 -18.82
CA MET A 280 -7.32 -19.52 -17.43
C MET A 280 -8.52 -18.79 -16.87
N THR A 281 -9.01 -19.28 -15.73
CA THR A 281 -9.97 -18.57 -14.89
C THR A 281 -9.60 -18.77 -13.42
N GLY A 282 -9.88 -17.76 -12.59
CA GLY A 282 -9.56 -17.75 -11.16
C GLY A 282 -9.49 -16.32 -10.63
N THR A 283 -9.90 -16.13 -9.38
CA THR A 283 -9.59 -14.89 -8.64
C THR A 283 -8.11 -14.91 -8.23
N ILE A 284 -7.57 -13.77 -7.80
CA ILE A 284 -6.22 -13.68 -7.23
C ILE A 284 -6.33 -13.16 -5.80
N ASN A 285 -5.70 -13.87 -4.86
CA ASN A 285 -5.66 -13.49 -3.46
C ASN A 285 -4.37 -12.70 -3.13
N PRO A 286 -4.30 -12.01 -1.98
CA PRO A 286 -3.12 -11.23 -1.55
C PRO A 286 -1.77 -11.94 -1.63
N ASP A 287 -1.75 -13.25 -1.40
CA ASP A 287 -0.54 -14.06 -1.36
C ASP A 287 -0.11 -14.63 -2.73
N GLY A 288 -0.85 -14.30 -3.80
CA GLY A 288 -0.64 -14.82 -5.16
C GLY A 288 -1.32 -16.17 -5.41
N THR A 289 -2.18 -16.64 -4.51
CA THR A 289 -2.96 -17.88 -4.71
C THR A 289 -4.17 -17.63 -5.59
N ILE A 290 -4.55 -18.67 -6.33
CA ILE A 290 -5.67 -18.61 -7.28
C ILE A 290 -6.92 -19.12 -6.59
N GLY A 291 -7.92 -18.23 -6.42
CA GLY A 291 -9.17 -18.57 -5.75
C GLY A 291 -10.24 -19.15 -6.70
N PRO A 292 -11.19 -19.93 -6.15
CA PRO A 292 -12.22 -20.62 -6.91
C PRO A 292 -13.24 -19.65 -7.51
N VAL A 293 -13.83 -20.04 -8.63
CA VAL A 293 -14.80 -19.25 -9.41
C VAL A 293 -15.99 -20.13 -9.83
N GLY A 294 -17.03 -19.53 -10.39
CA GLY A 294 -18.18 -20.25 -10.95
C GLY A 294 -18.20 -20.28 -12.48
N GLY A 295 -19.06 -21.17 -13.00
CA GLY A 295 -19.40 -21.28 -14.41
C GLY A 295 -18.30 -21.94 -15.26
N ILE A 296 -17.42 -22.73 -14.65
CA ILE A 296 -16.27 -23.31 -15.35
C ILE A 296 -16.69 -24.29 -16.46
N PRO A 297 -17.74 -25.15 -16.33
CA PRO A 297 -18.20 -25.99 -17.44
C PRO A 297 -18.45 -25.19 -18.72
N HIS A 298 -19.15 -24.06 -18.61
CA HIS A 298 -19.49 -23.21 -19.74
C HIS A 298 -18.29 -22.40 -20.25
N LYS A 299 -17.37 -21.99 -19.38
CA LYS A 299 -16.10 -21.37 -19.78
C LYS A 299 -15.25 -22.33 -20.61
N ILE A 300 -15.19 -23.61 -20.24
CA ILE A 300 -14.49 -24.65 -21.02
C ILE A 300 -15.17 -24.85 -22.39
N GLU A 301 -16.50 -24.85 -22.45
CA GLU A 301 -17.25 -24.90 -23.71
C GLU A 301 -16.90 -23.71 -24.62
N GLY A 302 -16.90 -22.49 -24.07
CA GLY A 302 -16.50 -21.28 -24.81
C GLY A 302 -15.04 -21.33 -25.29
N ALA A 303 -14.13 -21.87 -24.46
CA ALA A 303 -12.73 -22.07 -24.84
C ALA A 303 -12.58 -23.08 -26.00
N ALA A 304 -13.31 -24.18 -25.94
CA ALA A 304 -13.33 -25.20 -26.99
C ALA A 304 -13.85 -24.64 -28.31
N GLU A 305 -14.93 -23.86 -28.29
CA GLU A 305 -15.50 -23.20 -29.47
C GLU A 305 -14.51 -22.22 -30.12
N LYS A 306 -13.64 -21.59 -29.32
CA LYS A 306 -12.57 -20.70 -29.78
C LYS A 306 -11.28 -21.42 -30.16
N GLY A 307 -11.24 -22.75 -30.01
CA GLY A 307 -10.13 -23.59 -30.44
C GLY A 307 -8.92 -23.59 -29.51
N LEU A 308 -9.07 -23.09 -28.27
CA LEU A 308 -8.04 -23.13 -27.24
C LEU A 308 -7.68 -24.58 -26.89
N LYS A 309 -6.44 -24.80 -26.44
CA LYS A 309 -5.88 -26.14 -26.21
C LYS A 309 -5.77 -26.49 -24.75
N LEU A 310 -5.55 -25.50 -23.89
CA LEU A 310 -5.40 -25.68 -22.45
C LEU A 310 -6.23 -24.63 -21.71
N VAL A 311 -6.98 -25.07 -20.71
CA VAL A 311 -7.70 -24.21 -19.77
C VAL A 311 -7.19 -24.51 -18.36
N LEU A 312 -6.58 -23.52 -17.74
CA LEU A 312 -6.17 -23.59 -16.34
C LEU A 312 -7.33 -23.17 -15.45
N ILE A 313 -7.62 -23.97 -14.43
CA ILE A 313 -8.71 -23.75 -13.46
C ILE A 313 -8.14 -23.72 -12.05
N PRO A 314 -8.83 -23.08 -11.08
CA PRO A 314 -8.34 -23.06 -9.71
C PRO A 314 -8.27 -24.46 -9.12
N ALA A 315 -7.24 -24.72 -8.31
CA ALA A 315 -7.11 -25.98 -7.58
C ALA A 315 -8.37 -26.31 -6.76
N GLY A 316 -8.75 -27.59 -6.75
CA GLY A 316 -9.93 -28.08 -6.07
C GLY A 316 -11.24 -27.90 -6.85
N SER A 317 -11.19 -27.31 -8.05
CA SER A 317 -12.37 -27.03 -8.88
C SER A 317 -12.71 -28.13 -9.89
N ARG A 318 -11.99 -29.28 -9.90
CA ARG A 318 -12.23 -30.38 -10.86
C ARG A 318 -13.70 -30.80 -11.02
N PHE A 319 -14.51 -30.69 -9.97
CA PHE A 319 -15.93 -31.00 -10.03
C PHE A 319 -16.76 -29.74 -9.77
N GLU A 320 -17.62 -29.36 -10.70
CA GLU A 320 -18.56 -28.24 -10.54
C GLU A 320 -19.97 -28.62 -11.04
N MET A 321 -20.98 -28.00 -10.45
CA MET A 321 -22.36 -28.10 -10.92
C MET A 321 -22.54 -27.35 -12.25
N ASP A 322 -23.06 -28.02 -13.26
CA ASP A 322 -23.49 -27.39 -14.51
C ASP A 322 -24.80 -26.63 -14.28
N GLN A 323 -24.81 -25.32 -14.57
CA GLN A 323 -25.94 -24.43 -14.29
C GLN A 323 -27.16 -24.70 -15.18
N ASN A 324 -27.00 -25.37 -16.33
CA ASN A 324 -28.11 -25.72 -17.22
C ASN A 324 -28.79 -27.03 -16.84
N THR A 325 -28.02 -28.00 -16.36
CA THR A 325 -28.49 -29.37 -16.12
C THR A 325 -28.70 -29.68 -14.64
N GLY A 326 -28.08 -28.91 -13.74
CA GLY A 326 -28.06 -29.20 -12.31
C GLY A 326 -27.35 -30.52 -11.98
N GLN A 327 -26.39 -30.94 -12.82
CA GLN A 327 -25.58 -32.13 -12.60
C GLN A 327 -24.13 -31.76 -12.30
N MET A 328 -23.49 -32.50 -11.40
CA MET A 328 -22.05 -32.39 -11.17
C MET A 328 -21.28 -32.91 -12.38
N VAL A 329 -20.32 -32.13 -12.86
CA VAL A 329 -19.48 -32.41 -14.03
C VAL A 329 -18.02 -32.54 -13.60
N ASP A 330 -17.32 -33.57 -14.07
CA ASP A 330 -15.85 -33.63 -14.03
C ASP A 330 -15.30 -32.75 -15.17
N LEU A 331 -14.70 -31.63 -14.81
CA LEU A 331 -14.22 -30.63 -15.75
C LEU A 331 -13.07 -31.14 -16.63
N VAL A 332 -12.27 -32.09 -16.12
CA VAL A 332 -11.16 -32.69 -16.88
C VAL A 332 -11.71 -33.63 -17.96
N GLU A 333 -12.69 -34.46 -17.60
CA GLU A 333 -13.39 -35.31 -18.57
C GLU A 333 -14.12 -34.46 -19.60
N ARG A 334 -14.85 -33.43 -19.14
CA ARG A 334 -15.59 -32.52 -20.01
C ARG A 334 -14.70 -31.79 -21.01
N GLY A 335 -13.55 -31.27 -20.57
CA GLY A 335 -12.58 -30.68 -21.48
C GLY A 335 -12.06 -31.68 -22.50
N SER A 336 -11.71 -32.90 -22.06
CA SER A 336 -11.22 -33.95 -22.96
C SER A 336 -12.25 -34.32 -24.04
N GLU A 337 -13.54 -34.36 -23.71
CA GLU A 337 -14.63 -34.58 -24.69
C GLU A 337 -14.71 -33.47 -25.74
N LEU A 338 -14.42 -32.23 -25.31
CA LEU A 338 -14.46 -31.03 -26.13
C LEU A 338 -13.13 -30.76 -26.86
N GLY A 339 -12.09 -31.57 -26.62
CA GLY A 339 -10.77 -31.40 -27.22
C GLY A 339 -9.90 -30.32 -26.57
N VAL A 340 -10.15 -30.01 -25.29
CA VAL A 340 -9.43 -29.03 -24.46
C VAL A 340 -8.83 -29.73 -23.25
N GLN A 341 -7.53 -29.58 -23.03
CA GLN A 341 -6.90 -30.03 -21.78
C GLN A 341 -7.32 -29.10 -20.64
N VAL A 342 -7.67 -29.64 -19.47
CA VAL A 342 -7.94 -28.86 -18.27
C VAL A 342 -6.94 -29.24 -17.19
N GLU A 343 -6.34 -28.22 -16.57
CA GLU A 343 -5.32 -28.40 -15.53
C GLU A 343 -5.63 -27.51 -14.31
N GLU A 344 -5.54 -28.09 -13.12
CA GLU A 344 -5.75 -27.38 -11.86
C GLU A 344 -4.45 -26.67 -11.47
N VAL A 345 -4.52 -25.36 -11.23
CA VAL A 345 -3.38 -24.54 -10.77
C VAL A 345 -3.71 -23.86 -9.45
N SER A 346 -2.71 -23.82 -8.57
CA SER A 346 -2.86 -23.36 -7.19
C SER A 346 -2.33 -21.93 -6.96
N THR A 347 -1.33 -21.54 -7.74
CA THR A 347 -0.62 -20.26 -7.56
C THR A 347 -0.39 -19.57 -8.89
N ILE A 348 -0.21 -18.26 -8.82
CA ILE A 348 0.18 -17.45 -9.97
C ILE A 348 1.54 -17.87 -10.55
N TYR A 349 2.46 -18.39 -9.73
CA TYR A 349 3.76 -18.91 -10.20
C TYR A 349 3.60 -20.09 -11.16
N GLU A 350 2.82 -21.09 -10.75
CA GLU A 350 2.51 -22.27 -11.56
C GLU A 350 1.72 -21.90 -12.83
N ALA A 351 0.72 -21.03 -12.68
CA ALA A 351 -0.05 -20.55 -13.82
C ALA A 351 0.83 -19.79 -14.81
N TYR A 352 1.74 -18.93 -14.33
CA TYR A 352 2.61 -18.12 -15.19
C TYR A 352 3.54 -18.98 -16.04
N GLU A 353 4.11 -20.05 -15.49
CA GLU A 353 4.95 -21.01 -16.23
C GLU A 353 4.18 -21.76 -17.33
N LEU A 354 2.87 -21.97 -17.14
CA LEU A 354 2.01 -22.63 -18.14
C LEU A 354 1.46 -21.66 -19.19
N LEU A 355 1.26 -20.40 -18.80
CA LEU A 355 0.73 -19.31 -19.63
C LEU A 355 1.82 -18.64 -20.48
N THR A 356 3.08 -18.76 -20.07
CA THR A 356 4.24 -18.16 -20.73
C THR A 356 5.31 -19.23 -20.97
N ASP A 357 6.44 -18.86 -21.56
CA ASP A 357 7.66 -19.69 -21.57
C ASP A 357 8.68 -19.23 -20.49
N GLY A 358 8.26 -18.34 -19.58
CA GLY A 358 9.07 -17.72 -18.53
C GLY A 358 8.71 -18.21 -17.12
N SER A 359 9.35 -17.61 -16.12
CA SER A 359 9.11 -17.89 -14.70
C SER A 359 9.14 -16.60 -13.90
N ILE A 360 8.24 -16.46 -12.92
CA ILE A 360 8.31 -15.35 -11.97
C ILE A 360 9.49 -15.58 -11.03
N PRO A 361 10.39 -14.59 -10.84
CA PRO A 361 11.47 -14.70 -9.86
C PRO A 361 10.94 -15.09 -8.47
N ARG A 362 11.56 -16.07 -7.84
CA ARG A 362 11.18 -16.54 -6.50
C ARG A 362 12.43 -16.78 -5.68
N ALA A 363 12.50 -16.17 -4.51
CA ALA A 363 13.56 -16.46 -3.56
C ALA A 363 13.39 -17.89 -3.02
N GLU A 364 14.42 -18.72 -3.19
CA GLU A 364 14.47 -20.04 -2.55
C GLU A 364 14.82 -19.87 -1.06
N VAL A 365 13.79 -19.82 -0.21
CA VAL A 365 14.00 -19.72 1.24
C VAL A 365 13.78 -21.08 1.91
N THR A 366 14.75 -21.51 2.73
CA THR A 366 14.54 -22.69 3.60
C THR A 366 13.59 -22.30 4.73
N ALA A 367 12.29 -22.44 4.48
CA ALA A 367 11.25 -22.07 5.43
C ALA A 367 11.33 -22.92 6.71
N ARG A 368 11.83 -22.33 7.81
CA ARG A 368 11.59 -22.85 9.15
C ARG A 368 10.19 -22.43 9.57
N THR A 369 9.54 -23.20 10.45
CA THR A 369 8.29 -22.75 11.05
C THR A 369 8.56 -21.50 11.88
N PRO A 370 7.97 -20.34 11.53
CA PRO A 370 8.15 -19.11 12.29
C PRO A 370 7.74 -19.29 13.75
N GLN A 371 8.52 -18.67 14.65
CA GLN A 371 8.24 -18.65 16.08
C GLN A 371 8.60 -17.32 16.68
N LEU A 372 7.82 -16.86 17.66
CA LEU A 372 8.12 -15.63 18.39
C LEU A 372 9.48 -15.76 19.11
N PRO A 373 10.37 -14.75 19.01
CA PRO A 373 11.59 -14.74 19.81
C PRO A 373 11.25 -14.61 21.31
N PRO A 374 12.12 -15.08 22.23
CA PRO A 374 11.78 -15.21 23.66
C PRO A 374 11.21 -13.95 24.31
N ARG A 375 11.75 -12.77 23.96
CA ARG A 375 11.27 -11.49 24.50
C ARG A 375 9.86 -11.14 23.98
N ALA A 376 9.57 -11.40 22.70
CA ALA A 376 8.24 -11.19 22.13
C ALA A 376 7.25 -12.19 22.72
N PHE A 377 7.64 -13.45 22.82
CA PHE A 377 6.87 -14.50 23.49
C PHE A 377 6.45 -14.10 24.91
N ASP A 378 7.39 -13.66 25.74
CA ASP A 378 7.10 -13.26 27.13
C ASP A 378 6.16 -12.05 27.20
N ARG A 379 6.32 -11.07 26.30
CA ARG A 379 5.44 -9.89 26.21
C ARG A 379 4.04 -10.27 25.76
N THR A 380 3.92 -11.07 24.69
CA THR A 380 2.62 -11.57 24.21
C THR A 380 1.91 -12.38 25.29
N ARG A 381 2.62 -13.25 26.02
CA ARG A 381 2.03 -13.98 27.15
C ARG A 381 1.54 -13.05 28.25
N ALA A 382 2.27 -11.97 28.56
CA ALA A 382 1.84 -10.99 29.55
C ALA A 382 0.56 -10.28 29.11
N LYS A 383 0.47 -9.86 27.84
CA LYS A 383 -0.75 -9.25 27.27
C LYS A 383 -1.93 -10.23 27.29
N ALA A 384 -1.70 -11.52 27.00
CA ALA A 384 -2.75 -12.55 27.12
C ALA A 384 -3.32 -12.62 28.55
N GLN A 385 -2.48 -12.49 29.58
CA GLN A 385 -2.92 -12.46 30.98
C GLN A 385 -3.70 -11.20 31.32
N GLU A 386 -3.31 -10.04 30.77
CA GLU A 386 -4.05 -8.79 30.92
C GLU A 386 -5.46 -8.92 30.31
N TRP A 387 -5.59 -9.50 29.11
CA TRP A 387 -6.90 -9.75 28.50
C TRP A 387 -7.74 -10.77 29.26
N MET A 388 -7.15 -11.85 29.78
CA MET A 388 -7.88 -12.78 30.66
C MET A 388 -8.40 -12.09 31.91
N ALA A 389 -7.63 -11.19 32.51
CA ALA A 389 -8.09 -10.41 33.67
C ALA A 389 -9.27 -9.49 33.32
N ARG A 390 -9.26 -8.89 32.11
CA ARG A 390 -10.38 -8.09 31.59
C ARG A 390 -11.63 -8.93 31.38
N TYR A 391 -11.50 -10.10 30.76
CA TYR A 391 -12.59 -11.08 30.63
C TYR A 391 -13.17 -11.43 32.00
N GLU A 392 -12.33 -11.80 32.98
CA GLU A 392 -12.79 -12.15 34.32
C GLU A 392 -13.51 -10.98 35.01
N GLU A 393 -13.00 -9.76 34.89
CA GLU A 393 -13.63 -8.55 35.42
C GLU A 393 -15.01 -8.32 34.77
N ALA A 394 -15.07 -8.35 33.44
CA ALA A 394 -16.29 -8.13 32.69
C ALA A 394 -17.34 -9.20 33.02
N ARG A 395 -16.92 -10.47 33.07
CA ARG A 395 -17.77 -11.61 33.41
C ARG A 395 -18.33 -11.50 34.84
N ASN A 396 -17.50 -11.09 35.80
CA ASN A 396 -17.93 -10.87 37.18
C ASN A 396 -18.96 -9.74 37.31
N ARG A 397 -18.77 -8.64 36.55
CA ARG A 397 -19.73 -7.54 36.50
C ARG A 397 -21.03 -7.95 35.83
N LEU A 398 -20.96 -8.71 34.74
CA LEU A 398 -22.15 -9.21 34.03
C LEU A 398 -22.98 -10.11 34.96
N ASN A 399 -22.33 -10.99 35.71
CA ASN A 399 -22.98 -11.83 36.73
C ASN A 399 -23.63 -11.03 37.88
N ALA A 400 -23.27 -9.76 38.06
CA ALA A 400 -23.85 -8.86 39.06
C ALA A 400 -25.05 -8.05 38.55
N VAL A 401 -25.34 -8.09 37.23
CA VAL A 401 -26.55 -7.51 36.64
C VAL A 401 -27.80 -8.21 37.19
N SER A 402 -28.93 -7.50 37.24
CA SER A 402 -30.21 -8.03 37.71
C SER A 402 -30.53 -9.44 37.17
N PRO A 403 -30.97 -10.39 38.02
CA PRO A 403 -31.37 -11.74 37.59
C PRO A 403 -32.52 -11.79 36.58
N GLU A 404 -33.25 -10.70 36.41
CA GLU A 404 -34.32 -10.57 35.41
C GLU A 404 -33.78 -10.30 34.00
N ILE A 405 -32.58 -9.70 33.91
CA ILE A 405 -31.94 -9.27 32.65
C ILE A 405 -30.86 -10.27 32.22
N LEU A 406 -30.11 -10.82 33.18
CA LEU A 406 -29.00 -11.75 32.92
C LEU A 406 -29.34 -12.90 31.95
N PRO A 407 -30.52 -13.55 31.98
CA PRO A 407 -30.85 -14.66 31.08
C PRO A 407 -30.91 -14.32 29.58
N TYR A 408 -30.92 -13.03 29.22
CA TYR A 408 -30.93 -12.57 27.83
C TYR A 408 -29.52 -12.48 27.21
N PHE A 409 -28.46 -12.62 28.01
CA PHE A 409 -27.08 -12.50 27.57
C PHE A 409 -26.39 -13.86 27.66
N ASP A 410 -26.35 -14.58 26.53
CA ASP A 410 -25.59 -15.82 26.43
C ASP A 410 -24.09 -15.51 26.43
N THR A 411 -23.34 -16.30 27.17
CA THR A 411 -21.90 -16.15 27.41
C THR A 411 -21.15 -17.44 27.17
N THR A 412 -21.83 -18.45 26.63
CA THR A 412 -21.28 -19.78 26.43
C THR A 412 -20.05 -19.73 25.52
N GLU A 413 -20.11 -18.99 24.42
CA GLU A 413 -19.02 -18.86 23.46
C GLU A 413 -17.82 -18.09 24.04
N ALA A 414 -18.04 -16.94 24.67
CA ALA A 414 -17.00 -16.22 25.40
C ALA A 414 -16.30 -17.09 26.47
N ASP A 415 -17.07 -17.85 27.25
CA ASP A 415 -16.54 -18.73 28.30
C ASP A 415 -15.72 -19.89 27.70
N GLU A 416 -16.19 -20.51 26.60
CA GLU A 416 -15.44 -21.54 25.87
C GLU A 416 -14.14 -21.00 25.26
N THR A 417 -14.18 -19.77 24.76
CA THR A 417 -13.03 -19.06 24.19
C THR A 417 -12.00 -18.69 25.27
N ALA A 418 -12.44 -18.24 26.45
CA ALA A 418 -11.58 -18.00 27.61
C ALA A 418 -10.89 -19.29 28.10
N ASP A 419 -11.64 -20.39 28.17
CA ASP A 419 -11.10 -21.72 28.49
C ASP A 419 -10.04 -22.17 27.47
N ALA A 420 -10.25 -21.86 26.18
CA ALA A 420 -9.29 -22.14 25.13
C ALA A 420 -8.01 -21.28 25.28
N ALA A 421 -8.15 -20.01 25.66
CA ALA A 421 -7.02 -19.12 25.95
C ALA A 421 -6.15 -19.65 27.10
N ASP A 422 -6.77 -20.08 28.20
CA ASP A 422 -6.08 -20.67 29.34
C ASP A 422 -5.33 -21.95 28.98
N LYS A 423 -5.95 -22.84 28.19
CA LYS A 423 -5.31 -24.06 27.69
C LYS A 423 -4.12 -23.73 26.80
N ALA A 424 -4.26 -22.76 25.90
CA ALA A 424 -3.16 -22.30 25.05
C ALA A 424 -2.00 -21.72 25.90
N MET A 425 -2.31 -20.96 26.94
CA MET A 425 -1.31 -20.40 27.85
C MET A 425 -0.53 -21.50 28.59
N GLN A 426 -1.23 -22.54 29.08
CA GLN A 426 -0.62 -23.70 29.73
C GLN A 426 0.25 -24.54 28.78
N GLN A 427 -0.09 -24.56 27.50
CA GLN A 427 0.68 -25.25 26.45
C GLN A 427 1.88 -24.43 25.94
N GLY A 428 2.03 -23.19 26.41
CA GLY A 428 3.08 -22.29 25.94
C GLY A 428 2.82 -21.76 24.53
N LEU A 429 1.57 -21.62 24.12
CA LEU A 429 1.15 -21.04 22.84
C LEU A 429 0.74 -19.57 23.06
N ALA A 430 1.72 -18.68 23.26
CA ALA A 430 1.45 -17.30 23.69
C ALA A 430 0.60 -16.50 22.69
N ALA A 431 0.85 -16.60 21.39
CA ALA A 431 0.06 -15.92 20.36
C ALA A 431 -1.42 -16.34 20.36
N VAL A 432 -1.66 -17.64 20.49
CA VAL A 432 -2.99 -18.23 20.54
C VAL A 432 -3.72 -17.84 21.83
N ALA A 433 -3.01 -17.88 22.96
CA ALA A 433 -3.56 -17.45 24.24
C ALA A 433 -3.94 -15.96 24.21
N TYR A 434 -3.09 -15.11 23.63
CA TYR A 434 -3.37 -13.68 23.46
C TYR A 434 -4.63 -13.45 22.61
N GLN A 435 -4.72 -14.08 21.44
CA GLN A 435 -5.86 -13.91 20.55
C GLN A 435 -7.17 -14.39 21.20
N ARG A 436 -7.18 -15.58 21.80
CA ARG A 436 -8.39 -16.13 22.43
C ARG A 436 -8.79 -15.32 23.67
N ALA A 437 -7.83 -14.87 24.48
CA ALA A 437 -8.11 -14.01 25.62
C ALA A 437 -8.72 -12.66 25.18
N PHE A 438 -8.19 -12.07 24.11
CA PHE A 438 -8.74 -10.87 23.49
C PHE A 438 -10.19 -11.09 23.04
N MET A 439 -10.46 -12.16 22.27
CA MET A 439 -11.81 -12.47 21.76
C MET A 439 -12.81 -12.67 22.90
N ALA A 440 -12.46 -13.48 23.91
CA ALA A 440 -13.33 -13.73 25.06
C ALA A 440 -13.65 -12.46 25.86
N ALA A 441 -12.64 -11.62 26.06
CA ALA A 441 -12.82 -10.34 26.74
C ALA A 441 -13.70 -9.40 25.92
N ALA A 442 -13.41 -9.22 24.64
CA ALA A 442 -14.16 -8.32 23.76
C ALA A 442 -15.65 -8.70 23.67
N GLU A 443 -15.94 -9.99 23.46
CA GLU A 443 -17.31 -10.50 23.45
C GLU A 443 -18.02 -10.25 24.79
N THR A 444 -17.35 -10.55 25.91
CA THR A 444 -17.94 -10.35 27.24
C THR A 444 -18.14 -8.87 27.59
N GLU A 445 -17.24 -7.99 27.15
CA GLU A 445 -17.35 -6.54 27.37
C GLU A 445 -18.49 -5.92 26.55
N VAL A 446 -18.73 -6.40 25.32
CA VAL A 446 -19.92 -6.04 24.52
C VAL A 446 -21.20 -6.45 25.26
N LEU A 447 -21.29 -7.72 25.70
CA LEU A 447 -22.45 -8.23 26.43
C LEU A 447 -22.68 -7.48 27.74
N LEU A 448 -21.60 -7.17 28.48
CA LEU A 448 -21.66 -6.42 29.72
C LEU A 448 -22.23 -5.01 29.49
N LEU A 449 -21.68 -4.27 28.53
CA LEU A 449 -22.10 -2.88 28.31
C LEU A 449 -23.56 -2.83 27.85
N ALA A 450 -23.98 -3.77 26.98
CA ALA A 450 -25.37 -3.90 26.57
C ALA A 450 -26.28 -4.23 27.77
N ALA A 451 -25.91 -5.20 28.61
CA ALA A 451 -26.69 -5.58 29.80
C ALA A 451 -26.84 -4.42 30.80
N GLU A 452 -25.77 -3.67 31.05
CA GLU A 452 -25.82 -2.51 31.94
C GLU A 452 -26.69 -1.39 31.35
N MET A 453 -26.62 -1.13 30.04
CA MET A 453 -27.49 -0.15 29.37
C MET A 453 -28.97 -0.55 29.45
N VAL A 454 -29.29 -1.82 29.21
CA VAL A 454 -30.66 -2.35 29.35
C VAL A 454 -31.16 -2.25 30.79
N GLU A 455 -30.31 -2.50 31.79
CA GLU A 455 -30.66 -2.34 33.21
C GLU A 455 -30.98 -0.88 33.58
N ARG A 456 -30.22 0.07 33.03
CA ARG A 456 -30.51 1.50 33.20
C ARG A 456 -31.79 1.91 32.49
N TYR A 457 -32.01 1.40 31.29
CA TYR A 457 -33.26 1.60 30.55
C TYR A 457 -34.47 1.09 31.34
N ALA A 458 -34.40 -0.13 31.86
CA ALA A 458 -35.50 -0.74 32.63
C ALA A 458 -35.85 0.05 33.91
N THR A 459 -34.87 0.73 34.51
CA THR A 459 -35.05 1.45 35.78
C THR A 459 -35.37 2.94 35.63
N GLY A 460 -34.92 3.57 34.54
CA GLY A 460 -35.02 5.03 34.36
C GLY A 460 -35.37 5.50 32.94
N GLY A 461 -35.74 4.59 32.04
CA GLY A 461 -36.04 4.88 30.65
C GLY A 461 -34.80 5.24 29.82
N VAL A 462 -35.04 5.73 28.61
CA VAL A 462 -33.97 6.05 27.64
C VAL A 462 -32.96 7.06 28.20
N ASP A 463 -33.43 8.09 28.93
CA ASP A 463 -32.56 9.12 29.52
C ASP A 463 -31.51 8.52 30.47
N ALA A 464 -31.90 7.56 31.31
CA ALA A 464 -30.97 6.92 32.24
C ALA A 464 -29.93 6.04 31.54
N ALA A 465 -30.31 5.38 30.44
CA ALA A 465 -29.37 4.62 29.62
C ALA A 465 -28.40 5.55 28.88
N LEU A 466 -28.90 6.66 28.33
CA LEU A 466 -28.08 7.67 27.67
C LEU A 466 -27.10 8.35 28.62
N ASP A 467 -27.55 8.73 29.82
CA ASP A 467 -26.69 9.30 30.88
C ASP A 467 -25.58 8.33 31.28
N TYR A 468 -25.90 7.04 31.37
CA TYR A 468 -24.92 6.00 31.68
C TYR A 468 -23.84 5.90 30.61
N VAL A 469 -24.24 5.79 29.34
CA VAL A 469 -23.29 5.74 28.22
C VAL A 469 -22.44 7.00 28.19
N GLN A 470 -23.03 8.18 28.31
CA GLN A 470 -22.28 9.43 28.32
C GLN A 470 -21.23 9.49 29.44
N ALA A 471 -21.54 8.98 30.62
CA ALA A 471 -20.58 8.87 31.72
C ALA A 471 -19.51 7.78 31.48
N ALA A 472 -19.85 6.73 30.72
CA ALA A 472 -19.00 5.60 30.39
C ALA A 472 -18.13 5.80 29.12
N ARG A 473 -18.22 6.95 28.43
CA ARG A 473 -17.42 7.36 27.24
C ARG A 473 -15.91 7.55 27.50
N THR A 474 -15.32 6.66 28.28
CA THR A 474 -13.88 6.58 28.56
C THR A 474 -13.08 6.35 27.27
N SER A 475 -13.58 5.51 26.35
CA SER A 475 -12.97 5.21 25.05
C SER A 475 -12.64 6.45 24.22
N VAL A 476 -13.48 7.50 24.23
CA VAL A 476 -13.20 8.76 23.51
C VAL A 476 -11.95 9.46 24.06
N SER A 477 -11.88 9.61 25.38
CA SER A 477 -10.75 10.26 26.03
C SER A 477 -9.46 9.44 25.95
N GLU A 478 -9.57 8.11 25.94
CA GLU A 478 -8.45 7.20 25.79
C GLU A 478 -7.92 7.18 24.36
N LEU A 479 -8.80 7.23 23.35
CA LEU A 479 -8.45 7.33 21.94
C LEU A 479 -7.53 8.53 21.67
N ASP A 480 -7.91 9.71 22.19
CA ASP A 480 -7.10 10.93 22.07
C ASP A 480 -5.74 10.81 22.79
N ALA A 481 -5.69 10.09 23.91
CA ALA A 481 -4.46 9.88 24.66
C ALA A 481 -3.51 8.93 23.93
N VAL A 482 -4.00 7.80 23.44
CA VAL A 482 -3.19 6.80 22.71
C VAL A 482 -2.77 7.33 21.35
N THR A 483 -3.64 8.05 20.63
CA THR A 483 -3.27 8.71 19.37
C THR A 483 -2.09 9.66 19.57
N ARG A 484 -2.10 10.46 20.65
CA ARG A 484 -0.97 11.34 20.98
C ARG A 484 0.29 10.56 21.37
N LEU A 485 0.15 9.47 22.12
CA LEU A 485 1.26 8.59 22.49
C LEU A 485 1.95 8.03 21.23
N LEU A 486 1.19 7.38 20.34
CA LEU A 486 1.73 6.77 19.12
C LEU A 486 2.41 7.79 18.20
N ARG A 487 1.90 9.03 18.15
CA ARG A 487 2.52 10.11 17.38
C ARG A 487 3.86 10.58 17.95
N THR A 488 4.16 10.28 19.21
CA THR A 488 5.47 10.57 19.83
C THR A 488 6.45 9.42 19.72
N GLU A 489 6.01 8.25 19.28
CA GLU A 489 6.90 7.11 19.03
C GLU A 489 7.85 7.42 17.87
N SER A 490 9.10 6.98 18.01
CA SER A 490 10.16 7.16 17.02
C SER A 490 10.67 5.79 16.58
N PRO A 491 10.03 5.14 15.59
CA PRO A 491 10.44 3.82 15.13
C PRO A 491 11.90 3.83 14.63
N GLN A 492 12.69 2.83 15.04
CA GLN A 492 14.13 2.75 14.73
C GLN A 492 14.45 1.69 13.66
N SER A 493 13.52 0.78 13.38
CA SER A 493 13.66 -0.27 12.38
C SER A 493 12.36 -0.52 11.62
N ALA A 494 12.45 -1.25 10.51
CA ALA A 494 11.30 -1.73 9.76
C ALA A 494 10.29 -2.49 10.65
N GLY A 495 10.78 -3.29 11.61
CA GLY A 495 9.94 -3.98 12.58
C GLY A 495 9.16 -3.04 13.51
N ASP A 496 9.78 -1.96 13.98
CA ASP A 496 9.08 -0.93 14.77
C ASP A 496 7.99 -0.24 13.93
N TYR A 497 8.27 0.06 12.66
CA TYR A 497 7.27 0.61 11.73
C TYR A 497 6.08 -0.33 11.55
N VAL A 498 6.31 -1.63 11.36
CA VAL A 498 5.23 -2.61 11.21
C VAL A 498 4.38 -2.74 12.48
N ALA A 499 5.00 -2.69 13.65
CA ALA A 499 4.25 -2.65 14.92
C ALA A 499 3.41 -1.37 15.05
N LEU A 500 3.94 -0.23 14.58
CA LEU A 500 3.22 1.05 14.56
C LEU A 500 2.07 1.04 13.54
N PHE A 501 2.26 0.42 12.37
CA PHE A 501 1.20 0.22 11.38
C PHE A 501 0.04 -0.56 11.98
N ASN A 502 0.32 -1.68 12.65
CA ASN A 502 -0.71 -2.48 13.30
C ASN A 502 -1.43 -1.70 14.42
N ALA A 503 -0.70 -0.89 15.18
CA ALA A 503 -1.29 -0.01 16.19
C ALA A 503 -2.23 1.03 15.57
N TYR A 504 -1.83 1.62 14.44
CA TYR A 504 -2.66 2.57 13.71
C TYR A 504 -3.90 1.94 13.07
N THR A 505 -3.84 0.68 12.63
CA THR A 505 -5.03 -0.07 12.23
C THR A 505 -6.08 -0.07 13.34
N SER A 506 -5.68 -0.47 14.55
CA SER A 506 -6.60 -0.56 15.68
C SER A 506 -7.10 0.82 16.11
N LEU A 507 -6.28 1.88 16.01
CA LEU A 507 -6.77 3.25 16.25
C LEU A 507 -7.77 3.72 15.19
N GLY A 508 -7.55 3.38 13.92
CA GLY A 508 -8.49 3.66 12.84
C GLY A 508 -9.85 3.01 13.10
N GLN A 509 -9.86 1.72 13.45
CA GLN A 509 -11.06 0.99 13.85
C GLN A 509 -11.74 1.66 15.05
N ALA A 510 -10.99 1.98 16.11
CA ALA A 510 -11.53 2.65 17.29
C ALA A 510 -12.18 4.00 16.96
N GLN A 511 -11.53 4.82 16.12
CA GLN A 511 -12.06 6.11 15.72
C GLN A 511 -13.36 5.99 14.90
N GLY A 512 -13.44 5.01 14.00
CA GLY A 512 -14.65 4.73 13.23
C GLY A 512 -15.78 4.18 14.08
N LEU A 513 -15.49 3.25 14.99
CA LEU A 513 -16.46 2.70 15.93
C LEU A 513 -17.00 3.80 16.86
N VAL A 514 -16.15 4.70 17.34
CA VAL A 514 -16.61 5.89 18.09
C VAL A 514 -17.53 6.74 17.22
N LEU A 515 -17.18 7.01 15.96
CA LEU A 515 -18.04 7.79 15.05
C LEU A 515 -19.42 7.15 14.87
N LEU A 516 -19.47 5.84 14.64
CA LEU A 516 -20.72 5.08 14.53
C LEU A 516 -21.52 5.14 15.84
N ALA A 517 -20.86 4.94 16.99
CA ALA A 517 -21.49 5.02 18.31
C ALA A 517 -22.12 6.40 18.57
N GLU A 518 -21.40 7.49 18.29
CA GLU A 518 -21.92 8.85 18.47
C GLU A 518 -23.10 9.13 17.53
N THR A 519 -23.03 8.64 16.28
CA THR A 519 -24.10 8.82 15.30
C THR A 519 -25.38 8.10 15.74
N SER A 520 -25.28 6.83 16.14
CA SER A 520 -26.41 6.06 16.67
C SER A 520 -26.95 6.65 17.98
N LEU A 521 -26.07 7.16 18.84
CA LEU A 521 -26.45 7.83 20.08
C LEU A 521 -27.25 9.12 19.82
N GLU A 522 -26.80 9.96 18.90
CA GLU A 522 -27.51 11.18 18.49
C GLU A 522 -28.87 10.87 17.85
N GLN A 523 -28.94 9.83 17.02
CA GLN A 523 -30.19 9.38 16.41
C GLN A 523 -31.19 8.90 17.48
N LEU A 524 -30.75 8.06 18.42
CA LEU A 524 -31.58 7.58 19.52
C LEU A 524 -32.08 8.75 20.38
N GLN A 525 -31.22 9.71 20.73
CA GLN A 525 -31.62 10.91 21.48
C GLN A 525 -32.71 11.73 20.79
N GLN A 526 -32.67 11.82 19.46
CA GLN A 526 -33.63 12.63 18.69
C GLN A 526 -34.96 11.91 18.44
N GLN A 527 -34.94 10.57 18.37
CA GLN A 527 -36.05 9.78 17.85
C GLN A 527 -36.67 8.81 18.87
N ALA A 528 -36.10 8.65 20.07
CA ALA A 528 -36.56 7.69 21.07
C ALA A 528 -38.07 7.77 21.35
N ASP A 529 -38.65 8.97 21.45
CA ASP A 529 -40.09 9.16 21.68
C ASP A 529 -41.00 8.58 20.57
N GLN A 530 -40.44 8.29 19.40
CA GLN A 530 -41.14 7.80 18.20
C GLN A 530 -40.83 6.32 17.91
N MET A 531 -39.91 5.71 18.64
CA MET A 531 -39.44 4.35 18.44
C MET A 531 -40.25 3.35 19.29
N ALA A 532 -40.36 2.10 18.82
CA ALA A 532 -40.87 1.03 19.67
C ALA A 532 -39.82 0.69 20.73
N GLU A 533 -40.25 0.10 21.85
CA GLU A 533 -39.34 -0.33 22.92
C GLU A 533 -38.29 -1.33 22.39
N GLU A 534 -38.67 -2.23 21.48
CA GLU A 534 -37.74 -3.16 20.84
C GLU A 534 -36.64 -2.44 20.04
N ASP A 535 -37.01 -1.41 19.26
CA ASP A 535 -36.06 -0.63 18.46
C ASP A 535 -35.10 0.15 19.34
N ILE A 536 -35.57 0.65 20.50
CA ILE A 536 -34.71 1.33 21.47
C ILE A 536 -33.69 0.36 22.06
N LEU A 537 -34.11 -0.85 22.43
CA LEU A 537 -33.20 -1.86 22.98
C LEU A 537 -32.16 -2.31 21.95
N VAL A 538 -32.55 -2.47 20.68
CA VAL A 538 -31.63 -2.77 19.58
C VAL A 538 -30.61 -1.64 19.40
N ALA A 539 -31.06 -0.38 19.34
CA ALA A 539 -30.16 0.76 19.22
C ALA A 539 -29.19 0.89 20.41
N LEU A 540 -29.67 0.60 21.63
CA LEU A 540 -28.81 0.57 22.82
C LEU A 540 -27.75 -0.54 22.75
N ALA A 541 -28.12 -1.73 22.29
CA ALA A 541 -27.17 -2.83 22.09
C ALA A 541 -26.13 -2.50 21.01
N GLU A 542 -26.55 -1.89 19.90
CA GLU A 542 -25.64 -1.45 18.84
C GLU A 542 -24.62 -0.41 19.35
N ILE A 543 -25.09 0.62 20.06
CA ILE A 543 -24.22 1.64 20.69
C ILE A 543 -23.23 0.99 21.66
N ALA A 544 -23.68 0.01 22.45
CA ALA A 544 -22.83 -0.74 23.37
C ALA A 544 -21.72 -1.49 22.61
N THR A 545 -22.08 -2.21 21.56
CA THR A 545 -21.13 -2.94 20.70
C THR A 545 -20.05 -1.99 20.18
N TYR A 546 -20.43 -0.85 19.62
CA TYR A 546 -19.47 0.10 19.06
C TYR A 546 -18.53 0.68 20.12
N TYR A 547 -19.02 1.08 21.30
CA TYR A 547 -18.14 1.62 22.35
C TYR A 547 -17.22 0.58 22.98
N ALA A 548 -17.71 -0.65 23.20
CA ALA A 548 -16.92 -1.75 23.75
C ALA A 548 -15.78 -2.12 22.78
N LEU A 549 -16.13 -2.39 21.51
CA LEU A 549 -15.13 -2.70 20.48
C LEU A 549 -14.15 -1.54 20.28
N ALA A 550 -14.58 -0.27 20.37
CA ALA A 550 -13.67 0.87 20.30
C ALA A 550 -12.65 0.85 21.46
N GLY A 551 -13.09 0.55 22.68
CA GLY A 551 -12.21 0.39 23.84
C GLY A 551 -11.19 -0.72 23.64
N ASP A 552 -11.62 -1.85 23.08
CA ASP A 552 -10.76 -2.99 22.81
C ASP A 552 -9.73 -2.72 21.72
N SER A 553 -10.15 -2.05 20.64
CA SER A 553 -9.25 -1.60 19.58
C SER A 553 -8.20 -0.59 20.10
N ILE A 554 -8.56 0.30 21.04
CA ILE A 554 -7.59 1.21 21.69
C ILE A 554 -6.54 0.42 22.47
N GLN A 555 -6.95 -0.64 23.20
CA GLN A 555 -6.01 -1.47 23.92
C GLN A 555 -5.14 -2.31 22.97
N ALA A 556 -5.72 -2.89 21.90
CA ALA A 556 -4.97 -3.60 20.87
C ALA A 556 -3.90 -2.72 20.20
N ALA A 557 -4.17 -1.41 20.06
CA ALA A 557 -3.18 -0.45 19.58
C ALA A 557 -1.97 -0.34 20.52
N ARG A 558 -2.20 -0.29 21.84
CA ARG A 558 -1.12 -0.29 22.85
C ARG A 558 -0.34 -1.59 22.82
N ASP A 559 -1.04 -2.71 22.74
CA ASP A 559 -0.44 -4.06 22.75
C ASP A 559 0.47 -4.28 21.53
N SER A 560 0.10 -3.74 20.37
CA SER A 560 0.90 -3.81 19.14
C SER A 560 2.29 -3.20 19.32
N VAL A 561 2.37 -2.01 19.94
CA VAL A 561 3.65 -1.36 20.26
C VAL A 561 4.39 -2.12 21.36
N ASP A 562 3.70 -2.49 22.44
CA ASP A 562 4.31 -3.24 23.55
C ASP A 562 4.96 -4.54 23.06
N ILE A 563 4.24 -5.32 22.25
CA ILE A 563 4.72 -6.60 21.71
C ILE A 563 5.80 -6.37 20.67
N GLY A 564 5.59 -5.44 19.72
CA GLY A 564 6.38 -5.33 18.50
C GLY A 564 7.61 -4.43 18.54
N PHE A 565 7.73 -3.48 19.48
CA PHE A 565 8.83 -2.50 19.49
C PHE A 565 10.13 -3.00 20.15
N GLY A 566 11.26 -2.53 19.60
CA GLY A 566 12.56 -2.50 20.27
C GLY A 566 13.34 -3.80 20.20
N TYR A 567 13.24 -4.50 19.06
CA TYR A 567 14.02 -5.70 18.75
C TYR A 567 15.28 -5.42 17.91
N GLY A 568 15.48 -4.15 17.51
CA GLY A 568 16.47 -3.78 16.51
C GLY A 568 15.95 -4.10 15.11
N GLY A 569 16.86 -4.29 14.16
CA GLY A 569 16.52 -4.59 12.78
C GLY A 569 17.09 -3.58 11.80
N THR A 570 16.69 -3.72 10.55
CA THR A 570 17.12 -2.87 9.44
C THR A 570 16.45 -1.49 9.58
N PRO A 571 17.21 -0.38 9.63
CA PRO A 571 16.63 0.95 9.60
C PRO A 571 15.89 1.20 8.28
N VAL A 572 14.80 1.96 8.33
CA VAL A 572 14.13 2.43 7.11
C VAL A 572 14.87 3.67 6.62
N THR A 573 15.62 3.54 5.54
CA THR A 573 16.38 4.65 4.92
C THR A 573 15.59 5.38 3.82
N HIS A 574 14.51 4.76 3.33
CA HIS A 574 13.68 5.23 2.22
C HIS A 574 12.21 5.37 2.64
N PRO A 575 11.82 6.44 3.37
CA PRO A 575 10.45 6.64 3.84
C PRO A 575 9.42 6.73 2.70
N GLU A 576 9.83 7.13 1.50
CA GLU A 576 8.99 7.15 0.28
C GLU A 576 8.45 5.77 -0.12
N ARG A 577 9.08 4.68 0.36
CA ARG A 577 8.57 3.30 0.19
C ARG A 577 7.34 3.04 1.04
N ILE A 578 7.24 3.67 2.21
CA ILE A 578 6.03 3.61 3.04
C ILE A 578 4.87 4.25 2.26
N GLU A 579 5.11 5.41 1.65
CA GLU A 579 4.12 6.09 0.81
C GLU A 579 3.74 5.26 -0.43
N ALA A 580 4.70 4.57 -1.05
CA ALA A 580 4.46 3.68 -2.19
C ALA A 580 3.48 2.56 -1.83
N MET A 581 3.81 1.82 -0.77
CA MET A 581 3.03 0.70 -0.29
C MET A 581 1.66 1.18 0.22
N GLN A 582 1.61 2.36 0.84
CA GLN A 582 0.38 2.98 1.30
C GLN A 582 -0.58 3.22 0.14
N GLU A 583 -0.13 3.86 -0.95
CA GLU A 583 -1.00 4.16 -2.08
C GLU A 583 -1.46 2.86 -2.76
N LEU A 584 -0.56 1.88 -2.87
CA LEU A 584 -0.87 0.59 -3.46
C LEU A 584 -1.95 -0.17 -2.70
N LEU A 585 -1.73 -0.43 -1.41
CA LEU A 585 -2.62 -1.26 -0.60
C LEU A 585 -3.95 -0.56 -0.32
N ARG A 586 -3.96 0.78 -0.17
CA ARG A 586 -5.21 1.52 0.01
C ARG A 586 -6.14 1.32 -1.18
N ARG A 587 -5.62 1.46 -2.40
CA ARG A 587 -6.40 1.26 -3.63
C ARG A 587 -6.90 -0.18 -3.78
N ALA A 588 -6.07 -1.14 -3.38
CA ALA A 588 -6.45 -2.56 -3.37
C ALA A 588 -7.61 -2.84 -2.41
N ALA A 589 -7.53 -2.32 -1.19
CA ALA A 589 -8.57 -2.45 -0.19
C ALA A 589 -9.88 -1.78 -0.63
N GLU A 590 -9.83 -0.54 -1.11
CA GLU A 590 -11.00 0.18 -1.67
C GLU A 590 -11.67 -0.62 -2.78
N ALA A 591 -10.87 -1.21 -3.67
CA ALA A 591 -11.36 -2.03 -4.77
C ALA A 591 -12.05 -3.32 -4.28
N ASN A 592 -11.48 -4.01 -3.30
CA ASN A 592 -12.08 -5.22 -2.72
C ASN A 592 -13.38 -4.92 -1.97
N VAL A 593 -13.45 -3.83 -1.21
CA VAL A 593 -14.68 -3.42 -0.51
C VAL A 593 -15.77 -3.07 -1.51
N ALA A 594 -15.46 -2.24 -2.53
CA ALA A 594 -16.42 -1.92 -3.58
C ALA A 594 -16.90 -3.17 -4.34
N TYR A 595 -16.01 -4.15 -4.53
CA TYR A 595 -16.36 -5.45 -5.08
C TYR A 595 -17.34 -6.19 -4.17
N PHE A 596 -17.04 -6.33 -2.88
CA PHE A 596 -17.91 -7.01 -1.92
C PHE A 596 -19.29 -6.37 -1.87
N GLU A 597 -19.36 -5.04 -1.78
CA GLU A 597 -20.63 -4.32 -1.73
C GLU A 597 -21.47 -4.52 -3.00
N SER A 598 -20.85 -4.34 -4.18
CA SER A 598 -21.58 -4.43 -5.45
C SER A 598 -22.02 -5.85 -5.82
N THR A 599 -21.39 -6.88 -5.23
CA THR A 599 -21.68 -8.28 -5.53
C THR A 599 -22.53 -8.95 -4.48
N ILE A 600 -22.20 -8.76 -3.21
CA ILE A 600 -22.84 -9.45 -2.09
C ILE A 600 -23.92 -8.54 -1.51
N VAL A 601 -23.55 -7.36 -1.00
CA VAL A 601 -24.51 -6.45 -0.35
C VAL A 601 -25.65 -6.07 -1.29
N ASP A 602 -25.36 -5.67 -2.54
CA ASP A 602 -26.38 -5.31 -3.53
C ASP A 602 -27.25 -6.51 -3.94
N GLN A 603 -26.70 -7.72 -3.97
CA GLN A 603 -27.47 -8.93 -4.26
C GLN A 603 -28.47 -9.22 -3.14
N TYR A 604 -28.01 -9.14 -1.89
CA TYR A 604 -28.87 -9.29 -0.72
C TYR A 604 -29.92 -8.17 -0.68
N ALA A 605 -29.54 -6.92 -0.90
CA ALA A 605 -30.48 -5.78 -0.97
C ALA A 605 -31.61 -6.04 -1.98
N ARG A 606 -31.27 -6.55 -3.18
CA ARG A 606 -32.27 -6.95 -4.20
C ARG A 606 -33.15 -8.11 -3.74
N ALA A 607 -32.58 -9.13 -3.08
CA ALA A 607 -33.31 -10.28 -2.59
C ALA A 607 -34.32 -9.90 -1.49
N PHE A 608 -33.91 -9.05 -0.55
CA PHE A 608 -34.74 -8.55 0.54
C PHE A 608 -35.62 -7.34 0.16
N GLN A 609 -35.45 -6.79 -1.05
CA GLN A 609 -36.18 -5.62 -1.56
C GLN A 609 -35.99 -4.35 -0.71
N ILE A 610 -34.79 -4.16 -0.17
CA ILE A 610 -34.40 -2.97 0.61
C ILE A 610 -33.34 -2.13 -0.13
N HIS A 611 -33.08 -0.91 0.36
CA HIS A 611 -32.04 -0.07 -0.22
C HIS A 611 -30.63 -0.62 0.10
N PRO A 612 -29.64 -0.53 -0.80
CA PRO A 612 -28.28 -1.00 -0.52
C PRO A 612 -27.66 -0.42 0.76
N GLU A 613 -27.92 0.86 1.07
CA GLU A 613 -27.43 1.48 2.32
C GLU A 613 -28.03 0.80 3.56
N GLN A 614 -29.32 0.46 3.55
CA GLN A 614 -29.94 -0.28 4.65
C GLN A 614 -29.37 -1.69 4.76
N MET A 615 -29.01 -2.31 3.63
CA MET A 615 -28.35 -3.61 3.66
C MET A 615 -26.92 -3.51 4.22
N ARG A 616 -26.18 -2.42 3.94
CA ARG A 616 -24.86 -2.20 4.58
C ARG A 616 -24.98 -2.12 6.09
N GLU A 617 -25.96 -1.39 6.61
CA GLU A 617 -26.25 -1.32 8.06
C GLU A 617 -26.54 -2.70 8.64
N GLN A 618 -27.34 -3.53 7.95
CA GLN A 618 -27.58 -4.92 8.36
C GLN A 618 -26.30 -5.75 8.35
N PHE A 619 -25.46 -5.67 7.31
CA PHE A 619 -24.19 -6.40 7.27
C PHE A 619 -23.26 -5.99 8.41
N MET A 620 -23.21 -4.70 8.78
CA MET A 620 -22.43 -4.26 9.94
C MET A 620 -22.95 -4.82 11.27
N SER A 621 -24.23 -5.19 11.37
CA SER A 621 -24.80 -5.71 12.62
C SER A 621 -24.55 -7.20 12.85
N PHE A 622 -24.30 -8.00 11.80
CA PHE A 622 -24.07 -9.45 11.94
C PHE A 622 -22.69 -9.92 11.45
N ASP A 623 -21.95 -9.11 10.68
CA ASP A 623 -20.61 -9.45 10.20
C ASP A 623 -19.56 -8.46 10.74
N THR A 624 -18.88 -8.88 11.81
CA THR A 624 -17.91 -8.03 12.52
C THR A 624 -16.71 -7.66 11.64
N GLU A 625 -16.28 -8.52 10.70
CA GLU A 625 -15.20 -8.20 9.76
C GLU A 625 -15.61 -7.04 8.83
N TYR A 626 -16.85 -7.06 8.35
CA TYR A 626 -17.40 -5.96 7.56
C TYR A 626 -17.53 -4.67 8.37
N LEU A 627 -18.06 -4.75 9.61
CA LEU A 627 -18.11 -3.60 10.53
C LEU A 627 -16.74 -2.97 10.73
N LEU A 628 -15.73 -3.78 11.07
CA LEU A 628 -14.38 -3.29 11.33
C LEU A 628 -13.72 -2.71 10.08
N THR A 629 -14.00 -3.26 8.90
CA THR A 629 -13.50 -2.71 7.62
C THR A 629 -14.08 -1.32 7.35
N VAL A 630 -15.40 -1.15 7.53
CA VAL A 630 -16.09 0.16 7.36
C VAL A 630 -15.63 1.16 8.41
N ALA A 631 -15.52 0.74 9.67
CA ALA A 631 -15.05 1.60 10.75
C ALA A 631 -13.60 2.06 10.52
N ALA A 632 -12.71 1.15 10.13
CA ALA A 632 -11.32 1.50 9.84
C ALA A 632 -11.19 2.55 8.73
N ASP A 633 -11.97 2.43 7.65
CA ASP A 633 -11.97 3.39 6.54
C ASP A 633 -12.41 4.80 7.01
N GLN A 634 -13.55 4.88 7.70
CA GLN A 634 -14.07 6.15 8.22
C GLN A 634 -13.15 6.78 9.26
N GLY A 635 -12.61 5.96 10.18
CA GLY A 635 -11.75 6.43 11.25
C GLY A 635 -10.41 6.96 10.74
N VAL A 636 -9.80 6.28 9.76
CA VAL A 636 -8.56 6.74 9.13
C VAL A 636 -8.76 8.02 8.34
N ALA A 637 -9.89 8.17 7.64
CA ALA A 637 -10.20 9.42 6.96
C ALA A 637 -10.20 10.60 7.95
N LEU A 638 -10.89 10.46 9.09
CA LEU A 638 -10.92 11.47 10.15
C LEU A 638 -9.54 11.75 10.78
N MET A 639 -8.80 10.69 11.13
CA MET A 639 -7.48 10.85 11.73
C MET A 639 -6.48 11.50 10.76
N SER A 640 -6.57 11.19 9.46
CA SER A 640 -5.70 11.73 8.42
C SER A 640 -5.83 13.25 8.26
N GLU A 641 -7.00 13.83 8.54
CA GLU A 641 -7.19 15.28 8.55
C GLU A 641 -6.44 15.97 9.71
N GLN A 642 -6.18 15.24 10.80
CA GLN A 642 -5.56 15.76 12.02
C GLN A 642 -4.03 15.58 12.04
N ILE A 643 -3.49 14.69 11.20
CA ILE A 643 -2.06 14.41 11.10
C ILE A 643 -1.47 15.22 9.95
N THR A 644 -0.69 16.25 10.29
CA THR A 644 -0.04 17.14 9.31
C THR A 644 1.29 16.60 8.80
N ASP A 645 1.94 15.71 9.55
CA ASP A 645 3.21 15.10 9.14
C ASP A 645 2.95 14.03 8.05
N PRO A 646 3.51 14.16 6.84
CA PRO A 646 3.22 13.25 5.73
C PRO A 646 3.61 11.80 6.02
N THR A 647 4.73 11.58 6.72
CA THR A 647 5.24 10.23 7.01
C THR A 647 4.36 9.53 8.05
N GLN A 648 3.99 10.25 9.12
CA GLN A 648 3.05 9.73 10.13
C GLN A 648 1.68 9.43 9.51
N ARG A 649 1.21 10.29 8.61
CA ARG A 649 -0.06 10.07 7.90
C ARG A 649 0.03 8.87 6.96
N ALA A 650 1.13 8.72 6.21
CA ALA A 650 1.35 7.55 5.37
C ALA A 650 1.39 6.25 6.19
N ALA A 651 2.05 6.26 7.36
CA ALA A 651 2.06 5.13 8.28
C ALA A 651 0.67 4.77 8.81
N LEU A 652 -0.14 5.77 9.20
CA LEU A 652 -1.53 5.56 9.62
C LEU A 652 -2.36 4.90 8.51
N VAL A 653 -2.32 5.48 7.31
CA VAL A 653 -3.10 5.00 6.17
C VAL A 653 -2.63 3.62 5.73
N LEU A 654 -1.31 3.38 5.70
CA LEU A 654 -0.74 2.07 5.36
C LEU A 654 -1.18 0.98 6.33
N GLY A 655 -1.13 1.23 7.64
CA GLY A 655 -1.55 0.25 8.64
C GLY A 655 -2.97 -0.23 8.43
N SER A 656 -3.91 0.71 8.30
CA SER A 656 -5.30 0.36 7.98
C SER A 656 -5.45 -0.32 6.62
N SER A 657 -4.71 0.13 5.61
CA SER A 657 -4.75 -0.47 4.27
C SER A 657 -4.29 -1.93 4.25
N ILE A 658 -3.26 -2.29 5.04
CA ILE A 658 -2.80 -3.67 5.18
C ILE A 658 -3.91 -4.56 5.72
N ALA A 659 -4.56 -4.13 6.81
CA ALA A 659 -5.64 -4.90 7.45
C ALA A 659 -6.88 -4.97 6.56
N ASN A 660 -7.35 -3.83 6.04
CA ASN A 660 -8.52 -3.79 5.18
C ASN A 660 -8.30 -4.59 3.89
N TYR A 661 -7.08 -4.69 3.37
CA TYR A 661 -6.80 -5.55 2.21
C TYR A 661 -7.02 -7.03 2.53
N ALA A 662 -6.52 -7.52 3.68
CA ALA A 662 -6.70 -8.90 4.11
C ALA A 662 -8.17 -9.21 4.49
N GLN A 663 -8.80 -8.33 5.28
CA GLN A 663 -10.20 -8.47 5.73
C GLN A 663 -11.18 -8.44 4.56
N SER A 664 -11.03 -7.46 3.66
CA SER A 664 -11.89 -7.39 2.47
C SER A 664 -11.68 -8.62 1.57
N ALA A 665 -10.46 -9.14 1.43
CA ALA A 665 -10.23 -10.41 0.74
C ALA A 665 -10.89 -11.60 1.46
N GLY A 666 -10.92 -11.59 2.80
CA GLY A 666 -11.65 -12.55 3.64
C GLY A 666 -13.15 -12.56 3.37
N LEU A 667 -13.78 -11.38 3.34
CA LEU A 667 -15.19 -11.23 2.98
C LEU A 667 -15.50 -11.76 1.57
N VAL A 668 -14.65 -11.45 0.59
CA VAL A 668 -14.76 -12.03 -0.76
C VAL A 668 -14.64 -13.55 -0.72
N ALA A 669 -13.67 -14.06 0.03
CA ALA A 669 -13.45 -15.49 0.16
C ALA A 669 -14.68 -16.19 0.77
N LYS A 670 -15.19 -15.68 1.89
CA LYS A 670 -16.36 -16.18 2.63
C LYS A 670 -17.60 -16.25 1.74
N TYR A 671 -18.02 -15.11 1.18
CA TYR A 671 -19.32 -15.00 0.52
C TYR A 671 -19.30 -15.41 -0.96
N TYR A 672 -18.23 -15.09 -1.69
CA TYR A 672 -18.17 -15.36 -3.13
C TYR A 672 -17.42 -16.64 -3.47
N SER A 673 -16.16 -16.77 -3.03
CA SER A 673 -15.29 -17.87 -3.46
C SER A 673 -15.68 -19.20 -2.82
N LEU A 674 -16.00 -19.20 -1.53
CA LEU A 674 -16.31 -20.39 -0.74
C LEU A 674 -17.82 -20.62 -0.58
N GLN A 675 -18.62 -19.56 -0.79
CA GLN A 675 -20.08 -19.59 -0.73
C GLN A 675 -20.59 -20.08 0.62
N ALA A 676 -20.01 -19.56 1.71
CA ALA A 676 -20.42 -19.89 3.06
C ALA A 676 -21.93 -19.63 3.23
N GLU A 677 -22.62 -20.62 3.79
CA GLU A 677 -24.04 -20.54 4.11
C GLU A 677 -24.18 -20.10 5.57
N LEU A 678 -24.99 -19.06 5.81
CA LEU A 678 -25.20 -18.47 7.13
C LEU A 678 -26.60 -18.77 7.67
N ASP A 679 -26.76 -18.82 9.00
CA ASP A 679 -28.07 -18.86 9.68
C ASP A 679 -28.69 -17.45 9.82
N GLU A 680 -29.82 -17.34 10.54
CA GLU A 680 -30.53 -16.06 10.74
C GLU A 680 -29.74 -15.09 11.63
N GLU A 681 -28.83 -15.63 12.45
CA GLU A 681 -27.93 -14.91 13.35
C GLU A 681 -26.60 -14.53 12.69
N GLY A 682 -26.33 -14.99 11.46
CA GLY A 682 -25.12 -14.69 10.69
C GLY A 682 -23.97 -15.68 10.89
N ASN A 683 -24.16 -16.76 11.65
CA ASN A 683 -23.15 -17.78 11.91
C ASN A 683 -23.01 -18.73 10.72
N ILE A 684 -21.81 -19.27 10.53
CA ILE A 684 -21.52 -20.17 9.41
C ILE A 684 -22.08 -21.57 9.71
N VAL A 685 -23.06 -21.99 8.90
CA VAL A 685 -23.67 -23.32 8.97
C VAL A 685 -22.90 -24.33 8.11
N SER A 686 -22.47 -23.92 6.92
CA SER A 686 -21.76 -24.81 5.99
C SER A 686 -20.85 -24.03 5.02
N ILE A 687 -19.79 -24.69 4.55
CA ILE A 687 -18.96 -24.19 3.45
C ILE A 687 -19.00 -25.24 2.33
N PRO A 688 -19.83 -25.07 1.29
CA PRO A 688 -19.99 -26.07 0.22
C PRO A 688 -18.68 -26.44 -0.49
N ARG A 689 -17.69 -25.53 -0.48
CA ARG A 689 -16.40 -25.67 -1.15
C ARG A 689 -15.25 -26.01 -0.16
N GLU A 690 -15.47 -26.94 0.76
CA GLU A 690 -14.51 -27.32 1.82
C GLU A 690 -13.10 -27.64 1.29
N ARG A 691 -12.99 -28.35 0.16
CA ARG A 691 -11.70 -28.68 -0.45
C ARG A 691 -10.93 -27.44 -0.88
N ALA A 692 -11.62 -26.45 -1.47
CA ALA A 692 -11.00 -25.20 -1.87
C ALA A 692 -10.50 -24.42 -0.65
N LEU A 693 -11.27 -24.39 0.45
CA LEU A 693 -10.83 -23.79 1.71
C LEU A 693 -9.56 -24.47 2.25
N ALA A 694 -9.53 -25.81 2.24
CA ALA A 694 -8.35 -26.56 2.69
C ALA A 694 -7.10 -26.25 1.84
N ASP A 695 -7.24 -26.19 0.52
CA ASP A 695 -6.16 -25.85 -0.41
C ASP A 695 -5.69 -24.40 -0.21
N MET A 696 -6.62 -23.44 -0.03
CA MET A 696 -6.31 -22.04 0.29
C MET A 696 -5.51 -21.93 1.60
N LEU A 697 -5.91 -22.65 2.65
CA LEU A 697 -5.19 -22.66 3.93
C LEU A 697 -3.78 -23.27 3.82
N ASP A 698 -3.60 -24.34 3.03
CA ASP A 698 -2.28 -24.94 2.79
C ASP A 698 -1.34 -24.02 2.03
N LEU A 699 -1.89 -23.25 1.10
CA LEU A 699 -1.11 -22.27 0.37
C LEU A 699 -0.78 -21.05 1.21
N ALA A 700 -1.75 -20.51 1.95
CA ALA A 700 -1.56 -19.35 2.80
C ALA A 700 -0.53 -19.61 3.91
N ASP A 701 -0.56 -20.80 4.53
CA ASP A 701 0.48 -21.23 5.49
C ASP A 701 1.87 -21.26 4.86
N ARG A 702 2.02 -21.83 3.65
CA ARG A 702 3.30 -21.87 2.94
C ARG A 702 3.79 -20.47 2.57
N ARG A 703 2.93 -19.62 2.02
CA ARG A 703 3.27 -18.25 1.61
C ARG A 703 3.65 -17.38 2.80
N ALA A 704 2.91 -17.45 3.91
CA ALA A 704 3.26 -16.74 5.13
C ALA A 704 4.64 -17.16 5.65
N LYS A 705 4.97 -18.46 5.66
CA LYS A 705 6.32 -18.94 6.04
C LYS A 705 7.42 -18.40 5.13
N GLU A 706 7.20 -18.44 3.82
CA GLU A 706 8.17 -17.95 2.82
C GLU A 706 8.45 -16.46 3.05
N LEU A 707 7.40 -15.64 3.11
CA LEU A 707 7.51 -14.18 3.27
C LEU A 707 8.09 -13.78 4.63
N ILE A 708 7.72 -14.47 5.72
CA ILE A 708 8.37 -14.27 7.02
C ILE A 708 9.86 -14.58 6.93
N SER A 709 10.22 -15.67 6.24
CA SER A 709 11.62 -16.08 6.12
C SER A 709 12.46 -15.17 5.20
N LEU A 710 11.83 -14.38 4.31
CA LEU A 710 12.54 -13.38 3.48
C LEU A 710 13.22 -12.30 4.31
N ASN A 711 12.68 -12.00 5.49
CA ASN A 711 13.23 -10.98 6.39
C ASN A 711 14.55 -11.42 7.07
N GLY A 712 15.01 -12.65 6.81
CA GLY A 712 16.28 -13.16 7.33
C GLY A 712 16.33 -13.17 8.86
N ASP A 713 17.33 -12.49 9.42
CA ASP A 713 17.50 -12.35 10.88
C ASP A 713 16.61 -11.25 11.49
N ASP A 714 15.99 -10.39 10.67
CA ASP A 714 15.11 -9.30 11.10
C ASP A 714 13.67 -9.80 11.28
N ILE A 715 13.44 -10.64 12.30
CA ILE A 715 12.18 -11.37 12.46
C ILE A 715 10.97 -10.42 12.55
N PRO A 716 9.97 -10.53 11.63
CA PRO A 716 8.79 -9.67 11.64
C PRO A 716 7.81 -10.09 12.75
N ILE A 717 7.95 -9.50 13.94
CA ILE A 717 7.26 -9.92 15.16
C ILE A 717 5.74 -10.00 14.98
N MET A 718 5.12 -8.96 14.41
CA MET A 718 3.66 -8.91 14.23
C MET A 718 3.18 -9.92 13.19
N ALA A 719 3.96 -10.19 12.14
CA ALA A 719 3.64 -11.24 11.17
C ALA A 719 3.73 -12.63 11.81
N VAL A 720 4.75 -12.88 12.64
CA VAL A 720 4.90 -14.15 13.36
C VAL A 720 3.77 -14.36 14.37
N LEU A 721 3.32 -13.30 15.05
CA LEU A 721 2.18 -13.35 15.95
C LEU A 721 0.90 -13.81 15.23
N ALA A 722 0.57 -13.18 14.10
CA ALA A 722 -0.58 -13.56 13.28
C ALA A 722 -0.44 -14.99 12.71
N TYR A 723 0.76 -15.37 12.28
CA TYR A 723 1.05 -16.70 11.76
C TYR A 723 0.86 -17.80 12.82
N GLU A 724 1.36 -17.62 14.04
CA GLU A 724 1.19 -18.60 15.12
C GLU A 724 -0.28 -18.77 15.51
N ALA A 725 -1.05 -17.68 15.56
CA ALA A 725 -2.49 -17.68 15.77
C ALA A 725 -3.23 -18.51 14.69
N ALA A 726 -2.94 -18.22 13.41
CA ALA A 726 -3.56 -18.88 12.26
C ALA A 726 -3.41 -20.41 12.30
N ARG A 727 -2.23 -20.91 12.70
CA ARG A 727 -1.93 -22.35 12.73
C ARG A 727 -2.85 -23.15 13.64
N VAL A 728 -3.30 -22.56 14.74
CA VAL A 728 -4.20 -23.24 15.67
C VAL A 728 -5.64 -23.09 15.21
N SER A 729 -6.06 -21.89 14.84
CA SER A 729 -7.41 -21.61 14.31
C SER A 729 -7.75 -22.48 13.09
N ARG A 730 -6.76 -22.79 12.26
CA ARG A 730 -6.92 -23.69 11.11
C ARG A 730 -7.51 -25.08 11.46
N GLN A 731 -7.36 -25.56 12.70
CA GLN A 731 -7.87 -26.86 13.13
C GLN A 731 -9.26 -26.79 13.79
N GLY A 732 -9.86 -25.60 13.88
CA GLY A 732 -11.12 -25.33 14.56
C GLY A 732 -12.36 -25.47 13.67
N SER A 733 -13.39 -24.69 13.99
CA SER A 733 -14.64 -24.61 13.23
C SER A 733 -14.43 -24.03 11.81
N ALA A 734 -15.48 -24.03 10.99
CA ALA A 734 -15.45 -23.36 9.68
C ALA A 734 -15.12 -21.87 9.79
N GLU A 735 -15.61 -21.22 10.86
CA GLU A 735 -15.29 -19.83 11.19
C GLU A 735 -13.84 -19.66 11.64
N ASP A 736 -13.33 -20.54 12.51
CA ASP A 736 -11.91 -20.53 12.87
C ASP A 736 -11.00 -20.73 11.65
N GLN A 737 -11.44 -21.52 10.66
CA GLN A 737 -10.71 -21.75 9.42
C GLN A 737 -10.68 -20.51 8.51
N LEU A 738 -11.78 -19.77 8.39
CA LEU A 738 -11.77 -18.50 7.65
C LEU A 738 -10.92 -17.44 8.36
N MET A 739 -11.04 -17.35 9.69
CA MET A 739 -10.18 -16.49 10.50
C MET A 739 -8.70 -16.85 10.34
N ALA A 740 -8.37 -18.15 10.30
CA ALA A 740 -7.00 -18.60 10.04
C ALA A 740 -6.48 -18.15 8.67
N LEU A 741 -7.34 -18.20 7.64
CA LEU A 741 -7.00 -17.76 6.29
C LEU A 741 -6.67 -16.26 6.26
N GLU A 742 -7.51 -15.41 6.88
CA GLU A 742 -7.24 -13.98 7.03
C GLU A 742 -5.92 -13.75 7.78
N GLN A 743 -5.71 -14.45 8.90
CA GLN A 743 -4.49 -14.29 9.71
C GLN A 743 -3.22 -14.69 8.95
N TYR A 744 -3.27 -15.71 8.09
CA TYR A 744 -2.17 -16.04 7.20
C TYR A 744 -1.90 -14.94 6.17
N TRP A 745 -2.93 -14.32 5.59
CA TRP A 745 -2.77 -13.21 4.67
C TRP A 745 -2.25 -11.94 5.36
N THR A 746 -2.72 -11.66 6.57
CA THR A 746 -2.18 -10.59 7.42
C THR A 746 -0.71 -10.84 7.74
N ALA A 747 -0.34 -12.06 8.12
CA ALA A 747 1.06 -12.43 8.35
C ALA A 747 1.93 -12.25 7.11
N ALA A 748 1.47 -12.73 5.95
CA ALA A 748 2.12 -12.57 4.66
C ALA A 748 2.34 -11.09 4.31
N THR A 749 1.28 -10.28 4.42
CA THR A 749 1.31 -8.86 4.04
C THR A 749 2.21 -8.04 4.98
N LEU A 750 2.16 -8.29 6.30
CA LEU A 750 3.04 -7.61 7.27
C LEU A 750 4.51 -7.97 7.05
N ALA A 751 4.81 -9.26 6.82
CA ALA A 751 6.18 -9.70 6.56
C ALA A 751 6.73 -9.09 5.26
N GLN A 752 5.91 -9.00 4.23
CA GLN A 752 6.28 -8.37 2.97
C GLN A 752 6.46 -6.86 3.12
N ALA A 753 5.56 -6.18 3.84
CA ALA A 753 5.68 -4.75 4.10
C ALA A 753 7.00 -4.45 4.83
N GLN A 754 7.37 -5.27 5.82
CA GLN A 754 8.64 -5.13 6.53
C GLN A 754 9.84 -5.26 5.59
N ALA A 755 9.89 -6.33 4.78
CA ALA A 755 10.99 -6.55 3.84
C ALA A 755 11.10 -5.40 2.83
N TYR A 756 9.98 -4.95 2.29
CA TYR A 756 9.94 -3.87 1.29
C TYR A 756 10.48 -2.54 1.83
N ILE A 757 10.03 -2.11 3.02
CA ILE A 757 10.49 -0.86 3.63
C ILE A 757 11.93 -0.97 4.17
N ALA A 758 12.39 -2.18 4.49
CA ALA A 758 13.80 -2.48 4.80
C ALA A 758 14.68 -2.54 3.54
N GLY A 759 14.07 -2.58 2.36
CA GLY A 759 14.73 -2.69 1.06
C GLY A 759 15.38 -4.02 0.72
N GLN A 760 14.72 -5.09 1.15
CA GLN A 760 15.12 -6.48 0.94
C GLN A 760 14.42 -7.15 -0.24
#